data_AF-A0A816WFV4-F1
#
_entry.id   AF-A0A816WFV4-F1
#
_cell.length_a   1.000
_cell.length_b   1.000
_cell.length_c   1.000
_cell.angle_alpha   90.00
_cell.angle_beta   90.00
_cell.angle_gamma   90.00
#
_symmetry.space_group_name_H-M   'P 1'
#
loop_
_entity.id
_entity.type
_entity.pdbx_description
1 polymer ?
#
loop_
_entity_poly.entity_id
_entity_poly.type
_entity_poly.pdbx_seq_one_letter_code
_entity_poly.pdbx_strand_id
1 'polypeptide(L)'
;SVDIGETESFLHCGELPTLIIQSTSHAVHIFVNGQLSGSAFGTRQNRRFTYRGKINLHSGTNRIALLSVAVGLLNVGGHFESRNTEILDPVALHSLSQGKRDLSWQKWTYQPLTWHKTYFDAPEGDEPLALDMEGMGKGQIWVNGESIGIYWTAFATGDCDHCSYTGTYKPNKCLSGCGQPTQRYYHVPRSWLKPSQNLLVIFEEIGGNPSAVSSVKRSVSRVCAEVSEYHPTINIWQMESYGKGQTFHRPKLHLKCSPGQAISAIKFASFGTPLGKCRTYQQGECHAATSYAILERVHLTQGDHDGRAMIVSWVTPLNLAGTNVVTYWIAGNSSDVKPAKKKAHGSTSSYRFYDYTSGFLHHATIKGLEYDTKYIYEVGTAKSVRQFHFTTPPKVGPDVPYTFGIIGDLGQTYASNETLYHYMSNPKGQAVLFAGDLSYADDQPNHDQRKWDTWGRFMEPCAAYQPFIFAAGNHEIDFAPEIGEPHAFKPYMHRYPNSYKSSGSISPLWYSVRRGPAHIIVLSSYSAYGKYTPQYLWLEQELKNVNREETPWLIVIVHSPWYNSNNYHYMEGESMRIAFESWLVNSKVDLVLAGHVHAYERSERFSNIKYNITNGLSTPVKDLNAPMYITIGDGGNIEGIANSYTDPQPSYSAYREASFGHALLEIKNKTHALYTWHRNQDNEPVAADSIMLYNRYNLQTDE
;
A
#
# COMPACT_ATOMS: atom_id res chain seq x y z
N SER A 1 13.86 61.49 -23.30
CA SER A 1 14.27 62.06 -22.00
C SER A 1 13.94 63.54 -21.97
N VAL A 2 13.83 64.14 -20.77
CA VAL A 2 13.57 65.57 -20.58
C VAL A 2 14.55 66.13 -19.56
N ASP A 3 15.25 67.20 -19.91
CA ASP A 3 16.15 67.91 -19.00
C ASP A 3 15.41 69.00 -18.24
N ILE A 4 15.61 69.02 -16.92
CA ILE A 4 15.03 69.95 -15.96
C ILE A 4 16.16 70.80 -15.38
N GLY A 5 16.01 72.13 -15.42
CA GLY A 5 16.99 73.06 -14.86
C GLY A 5 16.96 73.11 -13.34
N GLU A 6 18.10 73.41 -12.72
CA GLU A 6 18.24 73.52 -11.25
C GLU A 6 17.40 74.67 -10.63
N THR A 7 17.01 75.65 -11.44
CA THR A 7 16.22 76.81 -11.03
C THR A 7 14.71 76.58 -11.09
N GLU A 8 14.26 75.36 -11.42
CA GLU A 8 12.84 75.05 -11.52
C GLU A 8 12.14 75.14 -10.16
N SER A 9 11.11 75.98 -10.09
CA SER A 9 10.38 76.32 -8.85
C SER A 9 9.81 75.10 -8.11
N PHE A 10 9.39 74.05 -8.82
CA PHE A 10 8.86 72.84 -8.18
C PHE A 10 9.90 72.06 -7.36
N LEU A 11 11.19 72.19 -7.67
CA LEU A 11 12.28 71.55 -6.91
C LEU A 11 12.45 72.16 -5.52
N HIS A 12 12.02 73.42 -5.33
CA HIS A 12 12.21 74.20 -4.10
C HIS A 12 10.91 74.44 -3.33
N CYS A 13 9.77 74.54 -4.02
CA CYS A 13 8.47 74.89 -3.44
C CYS A 13 7.50 73.71 -3.27
N GLY A 14 7.89 72.48 -3.67
CA GLY A 14 7.17 71.24 -3.38
C GLY A 14 5.96 70.92 -4.26
N GLU A 15 5.56 71.79 -5.20
CA GLU A 15 4.43 71.50 -6.10
C GLU A 15 4.89 70.80 -7.38
N LEU A 16 4.76 69.47 -7.41
CA LEU A 16 5.20 68.64 -8.54
C LEU A 16 4.51 68.98 -9.89
N PRO A 17 5.24 68.91 -11.01
CA PRO A 17 4.69 69.14 -12.34
C PRO A 17 3.67 68.06 -12.72
N THR A 18 2.68 68.43 -13.54
CA THR A 18 1.62 67.53 -13.99
C THR A 18 1.88 67.04 -15.41
N LEU A 19 1.94 65.73 -15.61
CA LEU A 19 2.03 65.10 -16.92
C LEU A 19 0.63 64.78 -17.46
N ILE A 20 0.39 65.20 -18.69
CA ILE A 20 -0.85 64.96 -19.42
C ILE A 20 -0.54 64.12 -20.65
N ILE A 21 -1.23 62.99 -20.79
CA ILE A 21 -1.08 62.08 -21.93
C ILE A 21 -2.47 61.71 -22.43
N GLN A 22 -2.69 61.78 -23.74
CA GLN A 22 -3.90 61.25 -24.37
C GLN A 22 -3.58 59.91 -25.05
N SER A 23 -4.53 58.97 -25.03
CA SER A 23 -4.34 57.69 -25.72
C SER A 23 -5.67 57.08 -26.15
N THR A 24 -5.60 56.25 -27.19
CA THR A 24 -6.67 55.33 -27.65
C THR A 24 -6.38 53.87 -27.32
N SER A 25 -5.34 53.59 -26.53
CA SER A 25 -5.00 52.24 -26.10
C SER A 25 -6.05 51.66 -25.13
N HIS A 26 -5.85 50.44 -24.62
CA HIS A 26 -6.70 49.93 -23.53
C HIS A 26 -6.18 50.41 -22.17
N ALA A 27 -4.86 50.51 -22.04
CA ALA A 27 -4.19 51.08 -20.89
C ALA A 27 -2.91 51.81 -21.29
N VAL A 28 -2.54 52.81 -20.51
CA VAL A 28 -1.21 53.42 -20.55
C VAL A 28 -0.60 53.34 -19.16
N HIS A 29 0.60 52.78 -19.06
CA HIS A 29 1.43 52.86 -17.86
C HIS A 29 2.56 53.88 -18.08
N ILE A 30 2.77 54.76 -17.10
CA ILE A 30 3.75 55.85 -17.15
C ILE A 30 4.86 55.52 -16.17
N PHE A 31 6.10 55.46 -16.67
CA PHE A 31 7.29 55.31 -15.84
C PHE A 31 8.16 56.57 -15.93
N VAL A 32 8.62 57.04 -14.78
CA VAL A 32 9.55 58.17 -14.67
C VAL A 32 10.79 57.67 -13.92
N ASN A 33 11.95 57.78 -14.57
CA ASN A 33 13.23 57.28 -14.06
C ASN A 33 13.19 55.80 -13.61
N GLY A 34 12.43 54.97 -14.34
CA GLY A 34 12.27 53.54 -14.06
C GLY A 34 11.24 53.21 -12.97
N GLN A 35 10.62 54.20 -12.32
CA GLN A 35 9.57 54.00 -11.33
C GLN A 35 8.18 54.24 -11.93
N LEU A 36 7.20 53.42 -11.57
CA LEU A 36 5.81 53.59 -12.00
C LEU A 36 5.25 54.88 -11.39
N SER A 37 4.89 55.85 -12.24
CA SER A 37 4.34 57.14 -11.82
C SER A 37 2.82 57.20 -11.91
N GLY A 38 2.20 56.34 -12.71
CA GLY A 38 0.74 56.29 -12.82
C GLY A 38 0.25 55.40 -13.95
N SER A 39 -1.07 55.24 -14.02
CA SER A 39 -1.74 54.47 -15.06
C SER A 39 -3.09 55.07 -15.40
N ALA A 40 -3.53 54.93 -16.64
CA ALA A 40 -4.88 55.27 -17.06
C ALA A 40 -5.43 54.22 -18.03
N PHE A 41 -6.74 54.09 -18.03
CA PHE A 41 -7.45 53.01 -18.72
C PHE A 41 -8.60 53.56 -19.56
N GLY A 42 -8.79 52.98 -20.74
CA GLY A 42 -9.96 53.21 -21.58
C GLY A 42 -11.12 52.29 -21.19
N THR A 43 -12.32 52.61 -21.65
CA THR A 43 -13.50 51.74 -21.50
C THR A 43 -14.05 51.33 -22.87
N ARG A 44 -14.95 50.34 -22.88
CA ARG A 44 -15.61 49.88 -24.12
C ARG A 44 -16.38 51.01 -24.83
N GLN A 45 -17.02 51.89 -24.05
CA GLN A 45 -17.85 53.01 -24.54
C GLN A 45 -17.00 54.24 -24.86
N ASN A 46 -16.05 54.57 -23.99
CA ASN A 46 -15.14 55.69 -24.17
C ASN A 46 -13.69 55.20 -24.25
N ARG A 47 -13.20 55.07 -25.49
CA ARG A 47 -11.88 54.52 -25.81
C ARG A 47 -10.77 55.56 -25.71
N ARG A 48 -11.11 56.85 -25.84
CA ARG A 48 -10.14 57.94 -25.71
C ARG A 48 -10.15 58.40 -24.26
N PHE A 49 -9.01 58.32 -23.61
CA PHE A 49 -8.85 58.79 -22.24
C PHE A 49 -7.63 59.70 -22.13
N THR A 50 -7.61 60.48 -21.05
CA THR A 50 -6.49 61.37 -20.73
C THR A 50 -5.97 61.01 -19.36
N TYR A 51 -4.69 60.65 -19.27
CA TYR A 51 -3.99 60.61 -17.99
C TYR A 51 -3.63 62.03 -17.57
N ARG A 52 -3.90 62.36 -16.31
CA ARG A 52 -3.42 63.58 -15.65
C ARG A 52 -2.90 63.19 -14.28
N GLY A 53 -1.59 63.28 -14.07
CA GLY A 53 -0.99 62.96 -12.78
C GLY A 53 0.25 63.78 -12.50
N LYS A 54 0.49 64.06 -11.22
CA LYS A 54 1.73 64.69 -10.76
C LYS A 54 2.87 63.69 -10.89
N ILE A 55 4.01 64.13 -11.42
CA ILE A 55 5.18 63.28 -11.62
C ILE A 55 6.40 63.85 -10.89
N ASN A 56 7.25 62.97 -10.37
CA ASN A 56 8.47 63.38 -9.66
C ASN A 56 9.64 63.47 -10.65
N LEU A 57 10.18 64.67 -10.84
CA LEU A 57 11.34 64.94 -11.69
C LEU A 57 12.49 65.46 -10.82
N HIS A 58 13.72 65.07 -11.13
CA HIS A 58 14.91 65.61 -10.48
C HIS A 58 15.63 66.61 -11.40
N SER A 59 16.54 67.40 -10.84
CA SER A 59 17.44 68.22 -11.66
C SER A 59 18.25 67.35 -12.63
N GLY A 60 18.47 67.82 -13.85
CA GLY A 60 19.14 67.08 -14.92
C GLY A 60 18.20 66.20 -15.76
N THR A 61 18.74 65.13 -16.34
CA THR A 61 18.04 64.31 -17.32
C THR A 61 17.09 63.30 -16.69
N ASN A 62 15.80 63.43 -17.00
CA ASN A 62 14.76 62.50 -16.59
C ASN A 62 14.30 61.61 -17.75
N ARG A 63 14.13 60.31 -17.53
CA ARG A 63 13.60 59.37 -18.52
C ARG A 63 12.11 59.14 -18.27
N ILE A 64 11.28 59.50 -19.24
CA ILE A 64 9.85 59.18 -19.24
C ILE A 64 9.65 58.05 -20.26
N ALA A 65 9.05 56.94 -19.81
CA ALA A 65 8.67 55.82 -20.66
C ALA A 65 7.15 55.62 -20.59
N LEU A 66 6.52 55.48 -21.75
CA LEU A 66 5.08 55.28 -21.90
C LEU A 66 4.85 53.89 -22.47
N LEU A 67 4.15 53.04 -21.72
CA LEU A 67 3.77 51.71 -22.18
C LEU A 67 2.31 51.76 -22.65
N SER A 68 2.10 51.77 -23.97
CA SER A 68 0.77 51.62 -24.58
C SER A 68 0.40 50.15 -24.63
N VAL A 69 -0.75 49.79 -24.05
CA VAL A 69 -1.21 48.39 -23.94
C VAL A 69 -2.44 48.16 -24.81
N ALA A 70 -2.37 47.15 -25.67
CA ALA A 70 -3.53 46.60 -26.37
C ALA A 70 -3.86 45.22 -25.80
N VAL A 71 -5.07 45.04 -25.26
CA VAL A 71 -5.51 43.77 -24.67
C VAL A 71 -6.71 43.24 -25.46
N GLY A 72 -6.60 42.01 -25.97
CA GLY A 72 -7.73 41.30 -26.56
C GLY A 72 -8.58 40.64 -25.47
N LEU A 73 -9.68 41.28 -25.05
CA LEU A 73 -10.69 40.65 -24.19
C LEU A 73 -11.69 39.85 -25.05
N LEU A 74 -12.29 38.80 -24.48
CA LEU A 74 -13.27 37.91 -25.13
C LEU A 74 -14.46 38.63 -25.80
N ASN A 75 -14.74 39.87 -25.38
CA ASN A 75 -15.86 40.69 -25.84
C ASN A 75 -15.48 41.83 -26.82
N VAL A 76 -14.24 41.83 -27.36
CA VAL A 76 -13.72 42.96 -28.16
C VAL A 76 -14.23 42.99 -29.61
N GLY A 77 -14.83 41.90 -30.10
CA GLY A 77 -15.44 41.80 -31.44
C GLY A 77 -14.43 41.52 -32.57
N GLY A 78 -14.92 41.26 -33.79
CA GLY A 78 -14.09 41.06 -34.98
C GLY A 78 -13.32 42.31 -35.42
N HIS A 79 -12.28 42.13 -36.23
CA HIS A 79 -11.39 43.18 -36.74
C HIS A 79 -10.64 43.97 -35.66
N PHE A 80 -10.01 43.26 -34.72
CA PHE A 80 -9.18 43.87 -33.68
C PHE A 80 -7.89 44.46 -34.25
N GLU A 81 -7.34 43.82 -35.27
CA GLU A 81 -6.12 44.16 -35.98
C GLU A 81 -6.17 45.49 -36.74
N SER A 82 -7.36 46.00 -37.05
CA SER A 82 -7.55 47.28 -37.74
C SER A 82 -7.73 48.48 -36.79
N ARG A 83 -7.59 48.26 -35.47
CA ARG A 83 -7.80 49.30 -34.46
C ARG A 83 -6.50 49.99 -34.09
N ASN A 84 -6.50 51.32 -34.18
CA ASN A 84 -5.39 52.14 -33.75
C ASN A 84 -5.34 52.26 -32.21
N THR A 85 -4.34 51.64 -31.59
CA THR A 85 -4.03 51.78 -30.15
C THR A 85 -2.74 52.56 -29.96
N GLU A 86 -2.84 53.87 -29.88
CA GLU A 86 -1.69 54.78 -29.94
C GLU A 86 -1.71 55.82 -28.82
N ILE A 87 -0.53 56.35 -28.50
CA ILE A 87 -0.40 57.55 -27.68
C ILE A 87 -0.68 58.74 -28.61
N LEU A 88 -1.63 59.57 -28.21
CA LEU A 88 -2.06 60.74 -28.98
C LEU A 88 -1.34 62.00 -28.50
N ASP A 89 -1.12 62.93 -29.42
CA ASP A 89 -0.63 64.27 -29.10
C ASP A 89 -1.75 65.15 -28.49
N PRO A 90 -1.44 66.03 -27.52
CA PRO A 90 -0.11 66.30 -26.97
C PRO A 90 0.27 65.44 -25.75
N VAL A 91 1.54 65.06 -25.62
CA VAL A 91 2.16 64.63 -24.36
C VAL A 91 2.77 65.86 -23.69
N ALA A 92 2.15 66.41 -22.65
CA ALA A 92 2.52 67.71 -22.11
C ALA A 92 2.87 67.70 -20.63
N LEU A 93 3.90 68.44 -20.26
CA LEU A 93 4.21 68.81 -18.88
C LEU A 93 3.67 70.20 -18.57
N HIS A 94 2.88 70.30 -17.51
CA HIS A 94 2.35 71.54 -16.96
C HIS A 94 3.01 71.87 -15.63
N SER A 95 2.94 73.15 -15.26
CA SER A 95 3.48 73.70 -14.00
C SER A 95 5.01 73.67 -13.92
N LEU A 96 5.70 73.86 -15.05
CA LEU A 96 7.11 74.25 -15.08
C LEU A 96 7.21 75.78 -14.93
N SER A 97 8.38 76.30 -14.55
CA SER A 97 8.58 77.74 -14.34
C SER A 97 8.37 78.57 -15.62
N GLN A 98 8.52 77.93 -16.79
CA GLN A 98 8.22 78.49 -18.12
C GLN A 98 6.79 78.17 -18.62
N GLY A 99 5.91 77.63 -17.77
CA GLY A 99 4.53 77.27 -18.10
C GLY A 99 4.37 75.83 -18.58
N LYS A 100 3.88 75.64 -19.81
CA LYS A 100 3.61 74.34 -20.43
C LYS A 100 4.75 73.96 -21.38
N ARG A 101 5.28 72.74 -21.24
CA ARG A 101 6.24 72.15 -22.19
C ARG A 101 5.59 70.97 -22.91
N ASP A 102 5.53 71.05 -24.23
CA ASP A 102 5.06 69.95 -25.07
C ASP A 102 6.20 68.99 -25.38
N LEU A 103 5.99 67.71 -25.11
CA LEU A 103 6.94 66.62 -25.30
C LEU A 103 6.61 65.74 -26.51
N SER A 104 5.49 65.99 -27.20
CA SER A 104 5.09 65.21 -28.38
C SER A 104 6.18 65.13 -29.45
N TRP A 105 6.88 66.25 -29.65
CA TRP A 105 7.92 66.38 -30.67
C TRP A 105 9.33 65.97 -30.20
N GLN A 106 9.45 65.36 -29.01
CA GLN A 106 10.73 64.83 -28.52
C GLN A 106 11.10 63.51 -29.21
N LYS A 107 12.39 63.15 -29.19
CA LYS A 107 12.85 61.87 -29.73
C LYS A 107 12.38 60.71 -28.83
N TRP A 108 11.40 59.95 -29.29
CA TRP A 108 10.91 58.73 -28.66
C TRP A 108 11.57 57.48 -29.26
N THR A 109 11.94 56.51 -28.43
CA THR A 109 12.44 55.20 -28.87
C THR A 109 11.29 54.19 -28.80
N TYR A 110 10.99 53.51 -29.91
CA TYR A 110 9.92 52.53 -29.99
C TYR A 110 10.49 51.11 -29.89
N GLN A 111 10.06 50.32 -28.90
CA GLN A 111 10.39 48.89 -28.77
C GLN A 111 9.09 48.07 -28.84
N PRO A 112 8.84 47.33 -29.93
CA PRO A 112 7.67 46.48 -30.05
C PRO A 112 7.80 45.20 -29.22
N LEU A 113 6.73 44.80 -28.53
CA LEU A 113 6.62 43.49 -27.91
C LEU A 113 6.37 42.43 -28.99
N THR A 114 7.08 41.30 -28.92
CA THR A 114 6.99 40.22 -29.91
C THR A 114 6.19 39.05 -29.35
N TRP A 115 5.26 38.52 -30.13
CA TRP A 115 4.60 37.27 -29.82
C TRP A 115 4.70 36.31 -31.01
N HIS A 116 4.80 35.02 -30.71
CA HIS A 116 4.88 33.93 -31.66
C HIS A 116 3.66 33.05 -31.52
N LYS A 117 3.20 32.52 -32.66
CA LYS A 117 2.10 31.56 -32.72
C LYS A 117 2.45 30.42 -33.66
N THR A 118 2.18 29.20 -33.22
CA THR A 118 2.31 28.01 -34.05
C THR A 118 1.27 26.95 -33.64
N TYR A 119 1.19 25.89 -34.44
CA TYR A 119 0.37 24.71 -34.16
C TYR A 119 1.26 23.46 -34.09
N PHE A 120 0.93 22.53 -33.20
CA PHE A 120 1.65 21.26 -33.06
C PHE A 120 0.72 20.09 -32.73
N ASP A 121 1.13 18.88 -33.09
CA ASP A 121 0.41 17.66 -32.79
C ASP A 121 0.90 17.04 -31.48
N ALA A 122 0.01 16.38 -30.74
CA ALA A 122 0.36 15.79 -29.45
C ALA A 122 1.29 14.58 -29.67
N PRO A 123 2.45 14.51 -29.01
CA PRO A 123 3.35 13.36 -29.13
C PRO A 123 2.70 12.08 -28.59
N GLU A 124 2.91 10.95 -29.28
CA GLU A 124 2.40 9.64 -28.86
C GLU A 124 2.91 9.20 -27.48
N GLY A 125 2.10 8.40 -26.79
CA GLY A 125 2.36 7.83 -25.46
C GLY A 125 1.72 8.64 -24.31
N ASP A 126 1.97 8.21 -23.06
CA ASP A 126 1.41 8.81 -21.85
C ASP A 126 2.47 9.52 -20.97
N GLU A 127 3.73 9.60 -21.43
CA GLU A 127 4.82 10.15 -20.64
C GLU A 127 4.65 11.66 -20.40
N PRO A 128 4.98 12.22 -19.23
CA PRO A 128 4.89 13.67 -18.99
C PRO A 128 5.54 14.49 -20.10
N LEU A 129 4.84 15.52 -20.58
CA LEU A 129 5.32 16.40 -21.64
C LEU A 129 5.87 17.71 -21.04
N ALA A 130 6.92 18.24 -21.66
CA ALA A 130 7.40 19.59 -21.39
C ALA A 130 7.75 20.32 -22.69
N LEU A 131 7.63 21.65 -22.67
CA LEU A 131 8.23 22.52 -23.69
C LEU A 131 9.66 22.85 -23.27
N ASP A 132 10.59 22.59 -24.18
CA ASP A 132 11.95 23.08 -24.12
C ASP A 132 11.98 24.50 -24.68
N MET A 133 12.28 25.46 -23.82
CA MET A 133 12.32 26.89 -24.16
C MET A 133 13.76 27.36 -24.42
N GLU A 134 14.67 26.45 -24.77
CA GLU A 134 16.01 26.80 -25.24
C GLU A 134 15.95 27.85 -26.36
N GLY A 135 16.84 28.84 -26.28
CA GLY A 135 16.89 29.94 -27.25
C GLY A 135 15.88 31.06 -27.05
N MET A 136 14.88 30.89 -26.17
CA MET A 136 13.97 31.96 -25.77
C MET A 136 14.55 32.77 -24.60
N GLY A 137 14.05 33.97 -24.34
CA GLY A 137 14.54 34.87 -23.28
C GLY A 137 13.64 34.85 -22.04
N LYS A 138 12.68 35.76 -22.00
CA LYS A 138 11.74 35.91 -20.87
C LYS A 138 10.37 36.26 -21.40
N GLY A 139 9.33 35.62 -20.86
CA GLY A 139 7.97 35.98 -21.21
C GLY A 139 6.96 34.96 -20.73
N GLN A 140 5.86 34.75 -21.46
CA GLN A 140 4.76 33.90 -21.02
C GLN A 140 4.26 32.98 -22.15
N ILE A 141 3.80 31.78 -21.78
CA ILE A 141 3.40 30.74 -22.74
C ILE A 141 1.95 30.30 -22.47
N TRP A 142 1.20 30.09 -23.55
CA TRP A 142 -0.12 29.50 -23.54
C TRP A 142 -0.21 28.31 -24.49
N VAL A 143 -0.91 27.27 -24.05
CA VAL A 143 -1.25 26.09 -24.85
C VAL A 143 -2.76 25.96 -24.89
N ASN A 144 -3.36 25.99 -26.07
CA ASN A 144 -4.82 25.91 -26.27
C ASN A 144 -5.63 26.94 -25.46
N GLY A 145 -5.04 28.10 -25.16
CA GLY A 145 -5.67 29.16 -24.35
C GLY A 145 -5.35 29.08 -22.85
N GLU A 146 -4.77 27.98 -22.37
CA GLU A 146 -4.37 27.79 -20.98
C GLU A 146 -2.92 28.28 -20.77
N SER A 147 -2.71 29.13 -19.76
CA SER A 147 -1.38 29.65 -19.43
C SER A 147 -0.55 28.58 -18.70
N ILE A 148 0.60 28.18 -19.26
CA ILE A 148 1.56 27.29 -18.57
C ILE A 148 2.57 28.08 -17.71
N GLY A 149 2.52 29.42 -17.74
CA GLY A 149 3.26 30.30 -16.83
C GLY A 149 4.33 31.17 -17.51
N ILE A 150 5.09 31.87 -16.66
CA ILE A 150 6.21 32.74 -17.07
C ILE A 150 7.45 31.86 -17.27
N TYR A 151 8.15 32.04 -18.39
CA TYR A 151 9.46 31.47 -18.61
C TYR A 151 10.56 32.52 -18.45
N TRP A 152 11.71 32.09 -17.94
CA TRP A 152 12.91 32.89 -17.89
C TRP A 152 14.16 32.01 -17.98
N THR A 153 14.87 32.08 -19.10
CA THR A 153 16.09 31.30 -19.36
C THR A 153 17.34 32.00 -18.83
N ALA A 154 17.31 32.46 -17.58
CA ALA A 154 18.47 33.07 -16.94
C ALA A 154 19.59 32.04 -16.71
N PHE A 155 20.85 32.44 -16.84
CA PHE A 155 22.00 31.55 -16.63
C PHE A 155 22.61 31.78 -15.25
N ALA A 156 22.86 30.69 -14.52
CA ALA A 156 23.64 30.76 -13.29
C ALA A 156 25.13 30.95 -13.63
N THR A 157 25.77 31.93 -12.97
CA THR A 157 27.21 32.21 -13.07
C THR A 157 27.84 32.11 -11.68
N GLY A 158 28.91 31.31 -11.52
CA GLY A 158 29.59 31.11 -10.24
C GLY A 158 30.04 29.67 -9.99
N ASP A 159 30.26 29.32 -8.72
CA ASP A 159 30.51 27.95 -8.27
C ASP A 159 29.18 27.19 -8.13
N CYS A 160 29.03 26.12 -8.89
CA CYS A 160 27.84 25.28 -8.93
C CYS A 160 28.06 23.89 -8.31
N ASP A 161 29.23 23.62 -7.73
CA ASP A 161 29.60 22.30 -7.22
C ASP A 161 29.24 22.13 -5.74
N HIS A 162 29.20 23.24 -4.98
CA HIS A 162 28.89 23.24 -3.55
C HIS A 162 27.61 24.03 -3.23
N CYS A 163 26.64 23.38 -2.56
CA CYS A 163 25.40 24.00 -2.11
C CYS A 163 25.16 23.65 -0.63
N SER A 164 25.00 24.68 0.20
CA SER A 164 24.58 24.54 1.59
C SER A 164 23.57 25.63 1.93
N TYR A 165 22.39 25.24 2.42
CA TYR A 165 21.35 26.20 2.81
C TYR A 165 21.55 26.78 4.23
N THR A 166 22.54 26.32 5.00
CA THR A 166 22.74 26.74 6.40
C THR A 166 23.11 28.22 6.55
N GLY A 167 22.43 28.97 7.41
CA GLY A 167 22.62 30.42 7.65
C GLY A 167 21.75 31.34 6.77
N THR A 168 22.00 32.66 6.80
CA THR A 168 21.23 33.66 6.04
C THR A 168 21.21 33.35 4.53
N TYR A 169 20.05 33.49 3.88
CA TYR A 169 19.90 33.26 2.44
C TYR A 169 20.66 34.33 1.63
N LYS A 170 21.38 33.90 0.59
CA LYS A 170 21.93 34.76 -0.45
C LYS A 170 21.61 34.12 -1.82
N PRO A 171 21.32 34.92 -2.87
CA PRO A 171 20.95 34.39 -4.19
C PRO A 171 21.98 33.43 -4.83
N ASN A 172 23.26 33.55 -4.45
CA ASN A 172 24.38 32.77 -4.97
C ASN A 172 24.78 31.57 -4.08
N LYS A 173 24.01 31.24 -3.05
CA LYS A 173 24.39 30.25 -2.02
C LYS A 173 24.31 28.79 -2.47
N CYS A 174 23.48 28.52 -3.47
CA CYS A 174 23.21 27.20 -4.01
C CYS A 174 22.95 27.31 -5.51
N LEU A 175 23.98 27.66 -6.26
CA LEU A 175 23.91 27.65 -7.71
C LEU A 175 24.03 26.21 -8.20
N SER A 176 23.27 25.86 -9.24
CA SER A 176 23.36 24.54 -9.88
C SER A 176 23.21 24.71 -11.39
N GLY A 177 23.94 23.90 -12.17
CA GLY A 177 23.84 23.93 -13.64
C GLY A 177 24.44 25.18 -14.29
N CYS A 178 25.56 25.68 -13.75
CA CYS A 178 26.29 26.83 -14.34
C CYS A 178 26.58 26.59 -15.82
N GLY A 179 26.39 27.62 -16.64
CA GLY A 179 26.51 27.52 -18.11
C GLY A 179 25.28 26.91 -18.82
N GLN A 180 24.23 26.53 -18.08
CA GLN A 180 22.93 26.13 -18.62
C GLN A 180 21.82 27.05 -18.09
N PRO A 181 20.66 27.15 -18.78
CA PRO A 181 19.53 27.91 -18.30
C PRO A 181 19.00 27.35 -16.97
N THR A 182 18.78 28.22 -15.99
CA THR A 182 18.23 27.92 -14.66
C THR A 182 16.87 27.24 -14.74
N GLN A 183 16.04 27.58 -15.73
CA GLN A 183 14.80 26.89 -16.04
C GLN A 183 14.57 26.82 -17.55
N ARG A 184 14.82 25.63 -18.10
CA ARG A 184 14.71 25.34 -19.53
C ARG A 184 13.39 24.65 -19.93
N TYR A 185 12.86 23.79 -19.06
CA TYR A 185 11.73 22.92 -19.36
C TYR A 185 10.48 23.33 -18.59
N TYR A 186 9.35 23.42 -19.29
CA TYR A 186 8.07 23.86 -18.72
C TYR A 186 7.02 22.78 -18.96
N HIS A 187 6.42 22.27 -17.88
CA HIS A 187 5.48 21.16 -17.97
C HIS A 187 4.21 21.54 -18.74
N VAL A 188 3.77 20.67 -19.65
CA VAL A 188 2.48 20.78 -20.34
C VAL A 188 1.61 19.60 -19.91
N PRO A 189 0.49 19.85 -19.21
CA PRO A 189 -0.47 18.80 -18.87
C PRO A 189 -1.03 18.14 -20.12
N ARG A 190 -0.94 16.81 -20.22
CA ARG A 190 -1.47 16.08 -21.39
C ARG A 190 -2.98 16.26 -21.56
N SER A 191 -3.71 16.48 -20.47
CA SER A 191 -5.15 16.76 -20.48
C SER A 191 -5.52 18.07 -21.20
N TRP A 192 -4.57 18.98 -21.44
CA TRP A 192 -4.80 20.22 -22.18
C TRP A 192 -4.61 20.04 -23.69
N LEU A 193 -4.11 18.89 -24.14
CA LEU A 193 -3.76 18.62 -25.52
C LEU A 193 -4.86 17.85 -26.25
N LYS A 194 -5.09 18.24 -27.50
CA LYS A 194 -5.85 17.52 -28.51
C LYS A 194 -4.89 16.65 -29.33
N PRO A 195 -5.35 15.58 -30.00
CA PRO A 195 -4.48 14.75 -30.84
C PRO A 195 -3.68 15.55 -31.89
N SER A 196 -4.31 16.55 -32.50
CA SER A 196 -3.67 17.43 -33.49
C SER A 196 -4.10 18.89 -33.32
N GLN A 197 -3.37 19.80 -33.99
CA GLN A 197 -3.72 21.23 -34.07
C GLN A 197 -3.77 21.96 -32.71
N ASN A 198 -2.85 21.65 -31.81
CA ASN A 198 -2.70 22.38 -30.55
C ASN A 198 -2.09 23.75 -30.79
N LEU A 199 -2.75 24.81 -30.33
CA LEU A 199 -2.29 26.18 -30.45
C LEU A 199 -1.22 26.48 -29.39
N LEU A 200 -0.03 26.88 -29.81
CA LEU A 200 1.02 27.41 -28.93
C LEU A 200 1.17 28.92 -29.18
N VAL A 201 1.02 29.72 -28.12
CA VAL A 201 1.28 31.17 -28.15
C VAL A 201 2.38 31.49 -27.15
N ILE A 202 3.42 32.18 -27.60
CA ILE A 202 4.55 32.60 -26.78
C ILE A 202 4.65 34.12 -26.87
N PHE A 203 4.59 34.79 -25.72
CA PHE A 203 4.88 36.20 -25.60
C PHE A 203 6.32 36.37 -25.12
N GLU A 204 7.12 37.18 -25.81
CA GLU A 204 8.56 37.37 -25.53
C GLU A 204 8.86 38.85 -25.23
N GLU A 205 9.49 39.10 -24.09
CA GLU A 205 9.78 40.43 -23.53
C GLU A 205 11.16 40.95 -23.92
N ILE A 206 12.17 40.08 -24.03
CA ILE A 206 13.58 40.49 -24.12
C ILE A 206 14.30 39.97 -25.38
N GLY A 207 13.57 39.25 -26.23
CA GLY A 207 14.05 38.70 -27.49
C GLY A 207 14.50 37.24 -27.35
N GLY A 208 14.21 36.43 -28.37
CA GLY A 208 14.47 35.00 -28.39
C GLY A 208 14.32 34.41 -29.79
N ASN A 209 14.86 33.21 -29.99
CA ASN A 209 14.75 32.46 -31.23
C ASN A 209 13.71 31.34 -31.08
N PRO A 210 12.47 31.51 -31.60
CA PRO A 210 11.40 30.52 -31.46
C PRO A 210 11.69 29.20 -32.18
N SER A 211 12.63 29.17 -33.12
CA SER A 211 12.98 27.95 -33.88
C SER A 211 13.64 26.87 -33.01
N ALA A 212 14.14 27.22 -31.82
CA ALA A 212 14.72 26.26 -30.87
C ALA A 212 13.67 25.68 -29.89
N VAL A 213 12.44 26.19 -29.90
CA VAL A 213 11.37 25.68 -29.04
C VAL A 213 10.90 24.32 -29.54
N SER A 214 10.86 23.33 -28.64
CA SER A 214 10.44 21.97 -28.99
C SER A 214 9.66 21.28 -27.87
N SER A 215 8.81 20.32 -28.23
CA SER A 215 8.13 19.47 -27.27
C SER A 215 8.98 18.25 -26.94
N VAL A 216 9.23 17.99 -25.65
CA VAL A 216 10.03 16.86 -25.19
C VAL A 216 9.24 15.96 -24.26
N LYS A 217 9.36 14.64 -24.47
CA LYS A 217 8.81 13.62 -23.58
C LYS A 217 9.79 13.38 -22.42
N ARG A 218 9.26 13.29 -21.19
CA ARG A 218 10.04 13.01 -19.99
C ARG A 218 9.65 11.66 -19.41
N SER A 219 10.54 10.68 -19.52
CA SER A 219 10.42 9.39 -18.84
C SER A 219 11.39 9.31 -17.66
N VAL A 220 10.88 8.84 -16.52
CA VAL A 220 11.70 8.62 -15.33
C VAL A 220 12.40 7.27 -15.48
N SER A 221 13.72 7.29 -15.74
CA SER A 221 14.51 6.05 -15.90
C SER A 221 15.19 5.57 -14.62
N ARG A 222 15.35 6.46 -13.63
CA ARG A 222 15.98 6.18 -12.33
C ARG A 222 15.32 7.03 -11.26
N VAL A 223 14.97 6.37 -10.15
CA VAL A 223 14.47 7.02 -8.94
C VAL A 223 15.44 6.72 -7.80
N CYS A 224 15.60 7.68 -6.90
CA CYS A 224 16.51 7.64 -5.77
C CYS A 224 15.81 8.38 -4.63
N ALA A 225 16.04 7.95 -3.40
CA ALA A 225 15.59 8.69 -2.25
C ALA A 225 16.44 8.29 -1.04
N GLU A 226 16.51 9.20 -0.08
CA GLU A 226 17.23 9.06 1.17
C GLU A 226 16.29 9.49 2.28
N VAL A 227 16.21 8.68 3.32
CA VAL A 227 15.35 8.94 4.48
C VAL A 227 16.20 8.77 5.73
N SER A 228 16.35 9.87 6.47
CA SER A 228 16.99 9.88 7.78
C SER A 228 16.03 9.37 8.85
N GLU A 229 16.55 8.77 9.91
CA GLU A 229 15.77 8.37 11.10
C GLU A 229 15.05 9.56 11.76
N TYR A 230 15.57 10.77 11.59
CA TYR A 230 14.99 12.02 12.10
C TYR A 230 14.07 12.71 11.09
N HIS A 231 13.75 12.08 9.96
CA HIS A 231 12.95 12.72 8.93
C HIS A 231 11.54 13.01 9.48
N PRO A 232 11.10 14.29 9.50
CA PRO A 232 9.83 14.65 10.11
C PRO A 232 8.68 14.06 9.28
N THR A 233 7.91 13.17 9.88
CA THR A 233 6.65 12.69 9.31
C THR A 233 5.52 13.54 9.90
N ILE A 234 5.10 14.57 9.15
CA ILE A 234 3.94 15.38 9.51
C ILE A 234 2.71 14.68 8.94
N ASN A 235 1.79 14.26 9.81
CA ASN A 235 0.46 13.88 9.37
C ASN A 235 -0.25 15.15 8.92
N ILE A 236 -0.76 15.19 7.69
CA ILE A 236 -1.46 16.35 7.16
C ILE A 236 -2.75 16.54 7.97
N TRP A 237 -2.78 17.66 8.69
CA TRP A 237 -3.87 18.35 9.37
C TRP A 237 -5.31 17.95 8.98
N GLN A 238 -5.94 17.12 9.81
CA GLN A 238 -7.30 17.45 10.28
C GLN A 238 -7.12 18.30 11.53
N MET A 239 -7.57 19.55 11.43
CA MET A 239 -7.41 20.58 12.45
C MET A 239 -8.52 20.43 13.49
N GLU A 240 -8.51 19.34 14.27
CA GLU A 240 -9.36 19.24 15.47
C GLU A 240 -8.64 18.53 16.63
N SER A 241 -8.78 19.14 17.80
CA SER A 241 -8.33 18.75 19.14
C SER A 241 -6.88 19.10 19.54
N TYR A 242 -6.85 20.07 20.46
CA TYR A 242 -5.70 20.46 21.28
C TYR A 242 -5.18 19.27 22.10
N GLY A 243 -3.85 19.12 22.11
CA GLY A 243 -3.14 18.68 23.32
C GLY A 243 -2.90 17.19 23.50
N LYS A 244 -2.13 16.56 22.60
CA LYS A 244 -1.04 15.59 22.89
C LYS A 244 -0.46 15.08 21.56
N GLY A 245 0.60 15.71 21.07
CA GLY A 245 1.35 15.18 19.93
C GLY A 245 2.17 13.97 20.36
N GLN A 246 1.71 12.76 20.08
CA GLN A 246 2.60 11.59 20.04
C GLN A 246 3.28 11.56 18.68
N THR A 247 4.56 11.91 18.64
CA THR A 247 5.43 11.70 17.49
C THR A 247 6.12 10.35 17.63
N PHE A 248 5.72 9.32 16.89
CA PHE A 248 6.61 8.22 16.48
C PHE A 248 5.99 7.45 15.30
N HIS A 249 6.25 7.90 14.08
CA HIS A 249 6.19 7.03 12.93
C HIS A 249 7.60 6.85 12.37
N ARG A 250 8.02 5.59 12.21
CA ARG A 250 9.23 5.24 11.46
C ARG A 250 9.13 5.91 10.09
N PRO A 251 10.11 6.70 9.67
CA PRO A 251 10.02 7.40 8.41
C PRO A 251 10.00 6.38 7.26
N LYS A 252 9.00 6.49 6.37
CA LYS A 252 8.73 5.53 5.28
C LYS A 252 9.03 6.18 3.94
N LEU A 253 9.58 5.39 3.03
CA LEU A 253 9.76 5.74 1.64
C LEU A 253 8.88 4.86 0.76
N HIS A 254 8.04 5.47 -0.08
CA HIS A 254 7.26 4.77 -1.08
C HIS A 254 7.77 5.12 -2.48
N LEU A 255 8.24 4.12 -3.22
CA LEU A 255 8.62 4.26 -4.63
C LEU A 255 7.55 3.59 -5.48
N LYS A 256 6.97 4.34 -6.41
CA LYS A 256 5.94 3.85 -7.35
C LYS A 256 6.33 4.22 -8.77
N CYS A 257 6.14 3.29 -9.70
CA CYS A 257 6.25 3.55 -11.13
C CYS A 257 4.89 3.99 -11.70
N SER A 258 4.92 4.75 -12.80
CA SER A 258 3.72 5.05 -13.57
C SER A 258 3.08 3.77 -14.12
N PRO A 259 1.76 3.75 -14.38
CA PRO A 259 1.08 2.59 -14.96
C PRO A 259 1.82 2.04 -16.20
N GLY A 260 1.94 0.72 -16.30
CA GLY A 260 2.68 0.04 -17.37
C GLY A 260 4.21 0.00 -17.21
N GLN A 261 4.77 0.63 -16.17
CA GLN A 261 6.19 0.57 -15.85
C GLN A 261 6.44 -0.21 -14.56
N ALA A 262 7.55 -0.95 -14.50
CA ALA A 262 7.99 -1.69 -13.32
C ALA A 262 9.43 -1.32 -12.94
N ILE A 263 9.74 -1.37 -11.64
CA ILE A 263 11.11 -1.23 -11.15
C ILE A 263 11.87 -2.49 -11.56
N SER A 264 12.74 -2.36 -12.57
CA SER A 264 13.48 -3.50 -13.13
C SER A 264 14.74 -3.87 -12.35
N ALA A 265 15.33 -2.93 -11.59
CA ALA A 265 16.50 -3.19 -10.76
C ALA A 265 16.68 -2.12 -9.66
N ILE A 266 17.12 -2.55 -8.48
CA ILE A 266 17.66 -1.67 -7.44
C ILE A 266 19.17 -1.52 -7.70
N LYS A 267 19.62 -0.32 -8.08
CA LYS A 267 21.03 -0.05 -8.40
C LYS A 267 21.91 0.19 -7.16
N PHE A 268 21.28 0.64 -6.07
CA PHE A 268 21.92 0.90 -4.79
C PHE A 268 20.87 0.85 -3.67
N ALA A 269 21.17 0.16 -2.58
CA ALA A 269 20.41 0.21 -1.33
C ALA A 269 21.39 0.11 -0.15
N SER A 270 21.25 1.00 0.82
CA SER A 270 22.09 1.03 2.02
C SER A 270 21.30 1.61 3.19
N PHE A 271 21.30 0.89 4.31
CA PHE A 271 20.85 1.41 5.61
C PHE A 271 22.08 1.67 6.49
N GLY A 272 22.23 2.89 7.00
CA GLY A 272 23.42 3.36 7.71
C GLY A 272 23.83 4.76 7.24
N THR A 273 25.10 4.95 6.88
CA THR A 273 25.66 6.25 6.46
C THR A 273 26.09 6.27 4.98
N PRO A 274 25.18 6.10 4.01
CA PRO A 274 25.54 6.14 2.59
C PRO A 274 26.13 7.52 2.21
N LEU A 275 27.09 7.52 1.29
CA LEU A 275 27.75 8.74 0.80
C LEU A 275 27.27 9.08 -0.61
N GLY A 276 27.38 10.34 -1.00
CA GLY A 276 27.06 10.82 -2.35
C GLY A 276 25.63 11.35 -2.50
N LYS A 277 25.23 11.63 -3.73
CA LYS A 277 23.88 12.14 -4.07
C LYS A 277 23.17 11.14 -4.97
N CYS A 278 21.88 11.36 -5.23
CA CYS A 278 21.11 10.61 -6.22
C CYS A 278 21.93 10.31 -7.50
N ARG A 279 21.96 9.03 -7.91
CA ARG A 279 22.77 8.44 -9.01
C ARG A 279 24.24 8.13 -8.68
N THR A 280 24.78 8.71 -7.62
CA THR A 280 26.19 8.59 -7.20
C THR A 280 26.34 8.00 -5.80
N TYR A 281 25.28 7.38 -5.26
CA TYR A 281 25.33 6.81 -3.92
C TYR A 281 26.37 5.69 -3.82
N GLN A 282 27.13 5.73 -2.73
CA GLN A 282 28.15 4.76 -2.39
C GLN A 282 27.93 4.29 -0.95
N GLN A 283 28.38 3.08 -0.67
CA GLN A 283 28.34 2.53 0.69
C GLN A 283 29.29 3.34 1.58
N GLY A 284 28.82 3.81 2.73
CA GLY A 284 29.67 4.44 3.73
C GLY A 284 30.10 3.49 4.84
N GLU A 285 30.72 4.04 5.89
CA GLU A 285 31.36 3.26 6.95
C GLU A 285 30.37 2.44 7.79
N CYS A 286 29.14 2.93 7.97
CA CYS A 286 28.06 2.20 8.62
C CYS A 286 27.10 1.68 7.54
N HIS A 287 26.99 0.36 7.39
CA HIS A 287 26.11 -0.27 6.41
C HIS A 287 25.53 -1.59 6.93
N ALA A 288 24.20 -1.76 6.85
CA ALA A 288 23.56 -3.03 7.12
C ALA A 288 23.72 -3.97 5.92
N ALA A 289 24.41 -5.10 6.11
CA ALA A 289 24.67 -6.10 5.07
C ALA A 289 23.39 -6.65 4.38
N THR A 290 22.23 -6.56 5.04
CA THR A 290 20.92 -7.01 4.56
C THR A 290 20.19 -6.00 3.66
N SER A 291 20.79 -4.84 3.36
CA SER A 291 20.14 -3.74 2.63
C SER A 291 19.59 -4.12 1.24
N TYR A 292 20.09 -5.18 0.62
CA TYR A 292 19.66 -5.68 -0.71
C TYR A 292 18.64 -6.82 -0.68
N ALA A 293 18.51 -7.52 0.44
CA ALA A 293 17.81 -8.80 0.48
C ALA A 293 16.83 -8.80 1.64
N ILE A 294 15.63 -8.31 1.33
CA ILE A 294 14.47 -8.51 2.20
C ILE A 294 13.91 -9.89 1.87
N LEU A 295 14.32 -10.89 2.65
CA LEU A 295 13.56 -12.12 2.80
C LEU A 295 12.34 -11.76 3.62
N GLU A 296 11.15 -12.04 3.11
CA GLU A 296 9.89 -11.70 3.76
C GLU A 296 8.97 -12.91 3.80
N ARG A 297 8.00 -12.88 4.73
CA ARG A 297 6.84 -13.77 4.79
C ARG A 297 7.24 -15.22 5.11
N VAL A 298 8.25 -15.36 5.96
CA VAL A 298 8.70 -16.68 6.44
C VAL A 298 7.57 -17.32 7.25
N HIS A 299 7.21 -18.54 6.88
CA HIS A 299 6.20 -19.30 7.62
C HIS A 299 6.50 -20.80 7.59
N LEU A 300 5.96 -21.49 8.59
CA LEU A 300 6.14 -22.91 8.82
C LEU A 300 4.80 -23.64 8.74
N THR A 301 4.84 -24.87 8.22
CA THR A 301 3.77 -25.85 8.42
C THR A 301 4.36 -27.25 8.54
N GLN A 302 3.59 -28.18 9.11
CA GLN A 302 4.01 -29.57 9.25
C GLN A 302 4.24 -30.20 7.86
N GLY A 303 5.37 -30.91 7.71
CA GLY A 303 5.85 -31.41 6.42
C GLY A 303 5.66 -32.90 6.18
N ASP A 304 5.11 -33.61 7.15
CA ASP A 304 4.78 -35.03 7.10
C ASP A 304 3.55 -35.34 7.97
N HIS A 305 3.14 -36.60 7.98
CA HIS A 305 1.95 -36.99 8.73
C HIS A 305 2.17 -36.97 10.25
N ASP A 306 3.39 -37.21 10.76
CA ASP A 306 3.63 -37.48 12.19
C ASP A 306 4.47 -36.42 12.93
N GLY A 307 4.91 -35.35 12.25
CA GLY A 307 5.61 -34.23 12.87
C GLY A 307 7.15 -34.32 12.84
N ARG A 308 7.75 -35.20 12.04
CA ARG A 308 9.21 -35.29 11.84
C ARG A 308 9.69 -34.52 10.63
N ALA A 309 8.81 -33.80 9.95
CA ALA A 309 9.16 -32.89 8.89
C ALA A 309 8.50 -31.52 9.07
N MET A 310 9.17 -30.49 8.56
CA MET A 310 8.70 -29.12 8.55
C MET A 310 8.87 -28.54 7.16
N ILE A 311 7.83 -27.94 6.60
CA ILE A 311 7.92 -27.13 5.39
C ILE A 311 8.24 -25.71 5.81
N VAL A 312 9.38 -25.21 5.36
CA VAL A 312 9.79 -23.81 5.51
C VAL A 312 9.49 -23.09 4.21
N SER A 313 8.74 -22.01 4.28
CA SER A 313 8.34 -21.21 3.13
C SER A 313 8.78 -19.76 3.30
N TRP A 314 9.24 -19.11 2.22
CA TRP A 314 9.64 -17.70 2.23
C TRP A 314 9.57 -17.09 0.84
N VAL A 315 9.61 -15.75 0.75
CA VAL A 315 9.61 -15.03 -0.52
C VAL A 315 10.90 -14.23 -0.69
N THR A 316 11.44 -14.25 -1.91
CA THR A 316 12.50 -13.32 -2.33
C THR A 316 12.07 -12.45 -3.51
N PRO A 317 12.58 -11.22 -3.62
CA PRO A 317 12.35 -10.38 -4.80
C PRO A 317 13.14 -10.84 -6.03
N LEU A 318 14.23 -11.61 -5.83
CA LEU A 318 15.14 -12.05 -6.89
C LEU A 318 15.49 -13.53 -6.71
N ASN A 319 15.40 -14.31 -7.79
CA ASN A 319 15.80 -15.72 -7.82
C ASN A 319 17.32 -15.86 -8.04
N LEU A 320 18.09 -15.68 -6.97
CA LEU A 320 19.55 -15.84 -7.00
C LEU A 320 19.95 -17.25 -6.57
N ALA A 321 21.10 -17.73 -7.06
CA ALA A 321 21.64 -19.02 -6.63
C ALA A 321 21.80 -19.09 -5.10
N GLY A 322 21.30 -20.17 -4.49
CA GLY A 322 21.33 -20.38 -3.04
C GLY A 322 20.15 -19.76 -2.28
N THR A 323 19.28 -18.97 -2.92
CA THR A 323 18.09 -18.39 -2.25
C THR A 323 17.02 -19.40 -1.88
N ASN A 324 17.05 -20.60 -2.48
CA ASN A 324 16.11 -21.69 -2.26
C ASN A 324 16.63 -22.75 -1.27
N VAL A 325 17.59 -22.41 -0.41
CA VAL A 325 18.21 -23.35 0.54
C VAL A 325 17.88 -22.94 1.97
N VAL A 326 17.44 -23.91 2.77
CA VAL A 326 17.34 -23.79 4.22
C VAL A 326 18.55 -24.47 4.84
N THR A 327 19.28 -23.77 5.71
CA THR A 327 20.33 -24.35 6.55
C THR A 327 19.78 -24.53 7.96
N TYR A 328 19.91 -25.70 8.58
CA TYR A 328 19.28 -25.99 9.87
C TYR A 328 20.14 -26.90 10.76
N TRP A 329 19.96 -26.80 12.08
CA TRP A 329 20.66 -27.61 13.08
C TRP A 329 19.89 -27.64 14.41
N ILE A 330 20.22 -28.61 15.27
CA ILE A 330 19.66 -28.71 16.62
C ILE A 330 20.26 -27.58 17.47
N ALA A 331 19.43 -26.86 18.24
CA ALA A 331 19.89 -25.85 19.18
C ALA A 331 20.78 -26.51 20.26
N GLY A 332 22.06 -26.13 20.32
CA GLY A 332 23.00 -26.71 21.29
C GLY A 332 22.81 -26.16 22.70
N ASN A 333 23.10 -27.00 23.71
CA ASN A 333 23.12 -26.61 25.13
C ASN A 333 24.50 -26.08 25.60
N SER A 334 25.53 -26.09 24.75
CA SER A 334 26.91 -25.66 25.07
C SER A 334 27.52 -24.88 23.91
N SER A 335 28.26 -23.82 24.26
CA SER A 335 28.96 -22.89 23.36
C SER A 335 30.20 -23.47 22.67
N ASP A 336 30.64 -24.69 23.02
CA ASP A 336 32.00 -25.16 22.71
C ASP A 336 32.09 -26.08 21.48
N VAL A 337 30.97 -26.53 20.91
CA VAL A 337 30.96 -27.37 19.70
C VAL A 337 30.19 -26.67 18.59
N LYS A 338 30.87 -26.39 17.46
CA LYS A 338 30.20 -25.86 16.25
C LYS A 338 29.10 -26.82 15.82
N PRO A 339 27.83 -26.38 15.74
CA PRO A 339 26.73 -27.26 15.39
C PRO A 339 26.87 -27.77 13.96
N ALA A 340 26.59 -29.06 13.76
CA ALA A 340 26.59 -29.69 12.44
C ALA A 340 25.40 -29.19 11.60
N LYS A 341 25.62 -28.11 10.84
CA LYS A 341 24.61 -27.51 9.97
C LYS A 341 24.27 -28.43 8.79
N LYS A 342 22.99 -28.80 8.68
CA LYS A 342 22.41 -29.54 7.55
C LYS A 342 21.76 -28.56 6.56
N LYS A 343 21.52 -29.00 5.33
CA LYS A 343 20.86 -28.21 4.29
C LYS A 343 19.67 -28.95 3.69
N ALA A 344 18.61 -28.23 3.38
CA ALA A 344 17.46 -28.71 2.60
C ALA A 344 17.24 -27.77 1.41
N HIS A 345 17.13 -28.35 0.22
CA HIS A 345 16.85 -27.61 -1.01
C HIS A 345 15.35 -27.55 -1.25
N GLY A 346 14.84 -26.35 -1.48
CA GLY A 346 13.44 -26.09 -1.80
C GLY A 346 13.17 -25.94 -3.28
N SER A 347 11.90 -26.12 -3.65
CA SER A 347 11.39 -25.68 -4.95
C SER A 347 11.22 -24.17 -4.96
N THR A 348 11.23 -23.57 -6.16
CA THR A 348 10.97 -22.15 -6.35
C THR A 348 9.93 -21.97 -7.43
N SER A 349 8.92 -21.15 -7.16
CA SER A 349 7.84 -20.84 -8.09
C SER A 349 7.51 -19.35 -8.06
N SER A 350 6.69 -18.91 -9.01
CA SER A 350 6.12 -17.57 -9.06
C SER A 350 4.79 -17.66 -9.79
N TYR A 351 3.84 -16.80 -9.47
CA TYR A 351 2.56 -16.74 -10.16
C TYR A 351 2.22 -15.30 -10.55
N ARG A 352 1.35 -15.17 -11.55
CA ARG A 352 0.71 -13.91 -11.93
C ARG A 352 -0.76 -13.98 -11.59
N PHE A 353 -1.34 -12.86 -11.23
CA PHE A 353 -2.78 -12.73 -11.00
C PHE A 353 -3.18 -11.34 -11.48
N TYR A 354 -3.97 -11.26 -12.55
CA TYR A 354 -4.29 -9.99 -13.21
C TYR A 354 -3.02 -9.16 -13.53
N ASP A 355 -2.90 -7.95 -12.97
CA ASP A 355 -1.74 -7.05 -13.13
C ASP A 355 -0.60 -7.32 -12.13
N TYR A 356 -0.82 -8.21 -11.16
CA TYR A 356 0.17 -8.58 -10.16
C TYR A 356 1.08 -9.73 -10.63
N THR A 357 2.35 -9.65 -10.23
CA THR A 357 3.34 -10.72 -10.37
C THR A 357 4.00 -10.94 -9.03
N SER A 358 4.00 -12.18 -8.55
CA SER A 358 4.61 -12.50 -7.26
C SER A 358 6.12 -12.36 -7.28
N GLY A 359 6.71 -12.20 -6.11
CA GLY A 359 8.11 -12.57 -5.90
C GLY A 359 8.33 -14.07 -6.12
N PHE A 360 9.56 -14.51 -5.91
CA PHE A 360 9.91 -15.93 -5.97
C PHE A 360 9.55 -16.59 -4.63
N LEU A 361 8.59 -17.51 -4.70
CA LEU A 361 8.09 -18.30 -3.59
C LEU A 361 8.99 -19.53 -3.46
N HIS A 362 9.57 -19.74 -2.29
CA HIS A 362 10.42 -20.88 -2.01
C HIS A 362 9.76 -21.78 -0.96
N HIS A 363 9.80 -23.09 -1.20
CA HIS A 363 9.28 -24.08 -0.25
C HIS A 363 10.28 -25.23 -0.10
N ALA A 364 10.80 -25.41 1.11
CA ALA A 364 11.75 -26.47 1.42
C ALA A 364 11.22 -27.36 2.55
N THR A 365 11.12 -28.67 2.29
CA THR A 365 10.75 -29.65 3.31
C THR A 365 12.01 -30.18 4.00
N ILE A 366 12.18 -29.84 5.28
CA ILE A 366 13.16 -30.48 6.15
C ILE A 366 12.55 -31.78 6.66
N LYS A 367 13.24 -32.91 6.49
CA LYS A 367 12.76 -34.25 6.86
C LYS A 367 13.67 -34.93 7.87
N GLY A 368 13.15 -35.93 8.57
CA GLY A 368 13.93 -36.77 9.47
C GLY A 368 14.38 -36.04 10.74
N LEU A 369 13.59 -35.07 11.19
CA LEU A 369 13.82 -34.35 12.44
C LEU A 369 13.61 -35.29 13.65
N GLU A 370 14.25 -34.93 14.76
CA GLU A 370 14.02 -35.52 16.07
C GLU A 370 12.75 -34.92 16.67
N TYR A 371 12.00 -35.71 17.43
CA TYR A 371 10.83 -35.23 18.17
C TYR A 371 11.26 -34.37 19.35
N ASP A 372 10.36 -33.50 19.82
CA ASP A 372 10.56 -32.64 21.00
C ASP A 372 11.92 -31.92 21.03
N THR A 373 12.34 -31.42 19.87
CA THR A 373 13.68 -30.87 19.67
C THR A 373 13.60 -29.48 19.06
N LYS A 374 14.30 -28.53 19.68
CA LYS A 374 14.42 -27.16 19.17
C LYS A 374 15.44 -27.12 18.03
N TYR A 375 14.99 -26.72 16.85
CA TYR A 375 15.83 -26.49 15.68
C TYR A 375 16.01 -25.01 15.43
N ILE A 376 17.23 -24.62 15.08
CA ILE A 376 17.53 -23.32 14.50
C ILE A 376 17.60 -23.49 12.99
N TYR A 377 17.01 -22.56 12.24
CA TYR A 377 17.09 -22.57 10.79
C TYR A 377 17.38 -21.17 10.23
N GLU A 378 18.07 -21.16 9.11
CA GLU A 378 18.53 -20.00 8.38
C GLU A 378 18.01 -20.08 6.94
N VAL A 379 17.42 -18.99 6.47
CA VAL A 379 17.05 -18.79 5.07
C VAL A 379 17.81 -17.58 4.52
N GLY A 380 18.09 -17.60 3.21
CA GLY A 380 18.76 -16.51 2.53
C GLY A 380 20.05 -16.89 1.83
N THR A 381 20.85 -15.87 1.52
CA THR A 381 22.16 -16.03 0.86
C THR A 381 23.26 -15.59 1.81
N ALA A 382 24.53 -15.92 1.53
CA ALA A 382 25.67 -15.52 2.36
C ALA A 382 25.76 -14.00 2.67
N LYS A 383 25.11 -13.16 1.86
CA LYS A 383 25.06 -11.70 2.04
C LYS A 383 23.89 -11.23 2.90
N SER A 384 22.82 -12.02 3.02
CA SER A 384 21.64 -11.70 3.83
C SER A 384 20.99 -12.99 4.29
N VAL A 385 21.36 -13.40 5.50
CA VAL A 385 20.80 -14.57 6.19
C VAL A 385 19.89 -14.08 7.30
N ARG A 386 18.69 -14.65 7.38
CA ARG A 386 17.79 -14.49 8.53
C ARG A 386 17.71 -15.81 9.28
N GLN A 387 17.84 -15.73 10.59
CA GLN A 387 17.81 -16.89 11.48
C GLN A 387 16.50 -16.89 12.28
N PHE A 388 15.92 -18.08 12.41
CA PHE A 388 14.69 -18.37 13.13
C PHE A 388 14.85 -19.68 13.90
N HIS A 389 13.81 -20.09 14.62
CA HIS A 389 13.80 -21.38 15.29
C HIS A 389 12.38 -21.94 15.37
N PHE A 390 12.26 -23.25 15.52
CA PHE A 390 11.00 -23.92 15.84
C PHE A 390 11.28 -25.14 16.73
N THR A 391 10.26 -25.65 17.40
CA THR A 391 10.35 -26.90 18.16
C THR A 391 9.46 -27.94 17.49
N THR A 392 10.01 -29.11 17.19
CA THR A 392 9.23 -30.25 16.68
C THR A 392 8.27 -30.74 17.78
N PRO A 393 7.08 -31.25 17.43
CA PRO A 393 6.18 -31.82 18.42
C PRO A 393 6.83 -33.05 19.09
N PRO A 394 6.37 -33.44 20.28
CA PRO A 394 6.67 -34.76 20.82
C PRO A 394 6.15 -35.86 19.87
N LYS A 395 6.69 -37.07 20.01
CA LYS A 395 6.21 -38.23 19.25
C LYS A 395 4.72 -38.43 19.51
N VAL A 396 3.97 -38.78 18.46
CA VAL A 396 2.55 -39.14 18.58
C VAL A 396 2.34 -40.17 19.69
N GLY A 397 1.36 -39.91 20.55
CA GLY A 397 1.02 -40.80 21.66
C GLY A 397 -0.17 -40.30 22.49
N PRO A 398 -0.89 -41.22 23.16
CA PRO A 398 -2.22 -40.93 23.71
C PRO A 398 -2.22 -39.94 24.87
N ASP A 399 -1.22 -40.02 25.75
CA ASP A 399 -1.12 -39.20 26.96
C ASP A 399 -0.13 -38.04 26.81
N VAL A 400 0.26 -37.71 25.57
CA VAL A 400 1.17 -36.59 25.27
C VAL A 400 0.40 -35.28 25.40
N PRO A 401 0.78 -34.35 26.30
CA PRO A 401 0.14 -33.05 26.35
C PRO A 401 0.56 -32.20 25.14
N TYR A 402 -0.39 -31.43 24.60
CA TYR A 402 -0.11 -30.50 23.50
C TYR A 402 -1.07 -29.32 23.55
N THR A 403 -0.63 -28.13 23.13
CA THR A 403 -1.46 -26.93 23.11
C THR A 403 -1.52 -26.32 21.73
N PHE A 404 -2.73 -26.23 21.19
CA PHE A 404 -3.02 -25.58 19.92
C PHE A 404 -3.57 -24.18 20.15
N GLY A 405 -3.08 -23.19 19.41
CA GLY A 405 -3.83 -21.98 19.13
C GLY A 405 -4.88 -22.25 18.05
N ILE A 406 -6.00 -21.55 18.09
CA ILE A 406 -7.08 -21.67 17.11
C ILE A 406 -7.50 -20.26 16.69
N ILE A 407 -7.43 -20.01 15.38
CA ILE A 407 -7.75 -18.71 14.76
C ILE A 407 -8.49 -19.00 13.45
N GLY A 408 -9.52 -18.24 13.10
CA GLY A 408 -10.11 -18.18 11.76
C GLY A 408 -10.23 -16.72 11.31
N ASP A 409 -10.35 -16.49 10.00
CA ASP A 409 -10.90 -15.25 9.47
C ASP A 409 -10.11 -14.01 9.94
N LEU A 410 -8.78 -14.12 9.89
CA LEU A 410 -7.89 -13.18 10.56
C LEU A 410 -7.86 -11.84 9.82
N GLY A 411 -7.62 -11.85 8.52
CA GLY A 411 -7.36 -10.64 7.75
C GLY A 411 -6.13 -9.88 8.25
N GLN A 412 -6.11 -8.57 8.06
CA GLN A 412 -4.96 -7.70 8.34
C GLN A 412 -5.35 -6.28 8.79
N THR A 413 -6.42 -6.19 9.58
CA THR A 413 -6.87 -4.96 10.21
C THR A 413 -6.13 -4.70 11.54
N TYR A 414 -6.51 -3.63 12.23
CA TYR A 414 -6.06 -3.40 13.60
C TYR A 414 -6.56 -4.50 14.57
N ALA A 415 -7.80 -4.97 14.42
CA ALA A 415 -8.34 -6.06 15.22
C ALA A 415 -7.60 -7.38 14.96
N SER A 416 -7.26 -7.67 13.70
CA SER A 416 -6.39 -8.82 13.34
C SER A 416 -5.07 -8.79 14.09
N ASN A 417 -4.46 -7.60 14.17
CA ASN A 417 -3.22 -7.40 14.88
C ASN A 417 -3.39 -7.61 16.38
N GLU A 418 -4.45 -7.09 16.99
CA GLU A 418 -4.76 -7.36 18.39
C GLU A 418 -4.93 -8.86 18.65
N THR A 419 -5.72 -9.58 17.84
CA THR A 419 -5.92 -11.03 17.96
C THR A 419 -4.60 -11.80 17.92
N LEU A 420 -3.75 -11.51 16.92
CA LEU A 420 -2.47 -12.21 16.75
C LEU A 420 -1.53 -11.94 17.92
N TYR A 421 -1.41 -10.68 18.37
CA TYR A 421 -0.53 -10.32 19.49
C TYR A 421 -1.09 -10.77 20.84
N HIS A 422 -2.41 -10.86 20.98
CA HIS A 422 -3.08 -11.48 22.13
C HIS A 422 -2.66 -12.95 22.23
N TYR A 423 -2.79 -13.71 21.13
CA TYR A 423 -2.32 -15.09 21.05
C TYR A 423 -0.82 -15.23 21.35
N MET A 424 0.02 -14.40 20.71
CA MET A 424 1.47 -14.45 20.90
C MET A 424 1.92 -14.08 22.32
N SER A 425 1.10 -13.36 23.08
CA SER A 425 1.39 -13.06 24.49
C SER A 425 1.21 -14.28 25.40
N ASN A 426 0.48 -15.31 24.96
CA ASN A 426 0.44 -16.62 25.61
C ASN A 426 1.57 -17.54 25.08
N PRO A 427 2.56 -17.89 25.90
CA PRO A 427 3.69 -18.73 25.46
C PRO A 427 3.33 -20.22 25.31
N LYS A 428 2.12 -20.66 25.67
CA LYS A 428 1.74 -22.08 25.64
C LYS A 428 1.43 -22.59 24.24
N GLY A 429 1.01 -21.73 23.31
CA GLY A 429 0.65 -22.14 21.95
C GLY A 429 1.84 -22.71 21.17
N GLN A 430 1.75 -23.95 20.70
CA GLN A 430 2.86 -24.65 20.04
C GLN A 430 2.64 -24.87 18.53
N ALA A 431 1.39 -24.78 18.07
CA ALA A 431 0.97 -24.81 16.68
C ALA A 431 -0.41 -24.14 16.57
N VAL A 432 -0.73 -23.61 15.40
CA VAL A 432 -2.03 -22.96 15.15
C VAL A 432 -2.88 -23.79 14.20
N LEU A 433 -4.12 -24.08 14.59
CA LEU A 433 -5.17 -24.58 13.72
C LEU A 433 -5.88 -23.37 13.12
N PHE A 434 -5.77 -23.19 11.80
CA PHE A 434 -6.25 -21.99 11.12
C PHE A 434 -7.49 -22.32 10.27
N ALA A 435 -8.66 -21.79 10.65
CA ALA A 435 -9.96 -22.18 10.12
C ALA A 435 -10.38 -21.45 8.83
N GLY A 436 -9.43 -21.15 7.94
CA GLY A 436 -9.67 -20.47 6.65
C GLY A 436 -9.76 -18.95 6.74
N ASP A 437 -9.85 -18.32 5.57
CA ASP A 437 -9.90 -16.86 5.34
C ASP A 437 -8.70 -16.12 5.94
N LEU A 438 -7.60 -16.19 5.20
CA LEU A 438 -6.31 -15.69 5.63
C LEU A 438 -6.25 -14.17 5.43
N SER A 439 -6.17 -13.72 4.17
CA SER A 439 -5.67 -12.36 3.88
C SER A 439 -6.74 -11.32 3.54
N TYR A 440 -7.93 -11.76 3.11
CA TYR A 440 -8.98 -10.89 2.54
C TYR A 440 -8.42 -9.97 1.44
N ALA A 441 -7.55 -10.52 0.59
CA ALA A 441 -6.97 -9.79 -0.52
C ALA A 441 -7.99 -9.56 -1.66
N ASP A 442 -8.95 -10.47 -1.78
CA ASP A 442 -10.06 -10.46 -2.72
C ASP A 442 -11.05 -9.31 -2.47
N ASP A 443 -11.20 -8.87 -1.22
CA ASP A 443 -11.98 -7.66 -0.87
C ASP A 443 -11.40 -6.35 -1.41
N GLN A 444 -10.17 -6.37 -1.92
CA GLN A 444 -9.59 -5.21 -2.59
C GLN A 444 -9.93 -5.20 -4.08
N PRO A 445 -9.96 -4.02 -4.72
CA PRO A 445 -10.18 -3.93 -6.17
C PRO A 445 -9.27 -4.88 -6.96
N ASN A 446 -9.88 -5.72 -7.79
CA ASN A 446 -9.23 -6.77 -8.60
C ASN A 446 -8.43 -7.80 -7.79
N HIS A 447 -8.84 -8.05 -6.55
CA HIS A 447 -8.19 -8.96 -5.61
C HIS A 447 -6.71 -8.63 -5.44
N ASP A 448 -6.40 -7.40 -5.01
CA ASP A 448 -5.04 -6.89 -4.93
C ASP A 448 -4.11 -7.82 -4.13
N GLN A 449 -3.37 -8.65 -4.87
CA GLN A 449 -2.49 -9.68 -4.31
C GLN A 449 -1.30 -9.12 -3.53
N ARG A 450 -1.07 -7.80 -3.56
CA ARG A 450 -0.15 -7.13 -2.62
C ARG A 450 -0.65 -7.25 -1.17
N LYS A 451 -1.92 -7.53 -0.95
CA LYS A 451 -2.50 -7.83 0.37
C LYS A 451 -2.10 -9.19 0.91
N TRP A 452 -1.95 -10.20 0.05
CA TRP A 452 -1.32 -11.47 0.46
C TRP A 452 0.13 -11.26 0.93
N ASP A 453 0.82 -10.29 0.33
CA ASP A 453 2.20 -9.95 0.69
C ASP A 453 2.32 -9.24 2.03
N THR A 454 1.44 -8.27 2.31
CA THR A 454 1.37 -7.61 3.62
C THR A 454 0.91 -8.59 4.70
N TRP A 455 -0.06 -9.45 4.42
CA TRP A 455 -0.51 -10.47 5.36
C TRP A 455 0.61 -11.45 5.74
N GLY A 456 1.38 -11.93 4.76
CA GLY A 456 2.51 -12.81 5.05
C GLY A 456 3.58 -12.15 5.93
N ARG A 457 3.83 -10.84 5.77
CA ARG A 457 4.74 -10.07 6.64
C ARG A 457 4.16 -9.85 8.04
N PHE A 458 2.85 -9.62 8.10
CA PHE A 458 2.10 -9.45 9.34
C PHE A 458 2.14 -10.73 10.20
N MET A 459 1.99 -11.91 9.59
CA MET A 459 2.00 -13.20 10.28
C MET A 459 3.37 -13.74 10.65
N GLU A 460 4.44 -13.30 9.96
CA GLU A 460 5.80 -13.80 10.14
C GLU A 460 6.30 -13.83 11.60
N PRO A 461 6.02 -12.83 12.46
CA PRO A 461 6.42 -12.87 13.87
C PRO A 461 5.91 -14.09 14.65
N CYS A 462 4.83 -14.72 14.19
CA CYS A 462 4.29 -15.95 14.75
C CYS A 462 4.61 -17.16 13.87
N ALA A 463 4.26 -17.10 12.59
CA ALA A 463 4.31 -18.23 11.66
C ALA A 463 5.74 -18.70 11.34
N ALA A 464 6.77 -17.89 11.57
CA ALA A 464 8.16 -18.31 11.42
C ALA A 464 8.70 -19.12 12.61
N TYR A 465 7.94 -19.25 13.70
CA TYR A 465 8.40 -19.91 14.93
C TYR A 465 7.58 -21.13 15.34
N GLN A 466 6.35 -21.21 14.84
CA GLN A 466 5.44 -22.33 15.06
C GLN A 466 4.63 -22.62 13.79
N PRO A 467 4.27 -23.88 13.55
CA PRO A 467 3.57 -24.26 12.33
C PRO A 467 2.09 -23.93 12.39
N PHE A 468 1.57 -23.54 11.24
CA PHE A 468 0.15 -23.31 11.01
C PHE A 468 -0.43 -24.44 10.16
N ILE A 469 -1.56 -25.00 10.58
CA ILE A 469 -2.34 -26.01 9.85
C ILE A 469 -3.53 -25.28 9.24
N PHE A 470 -3.44 -24.99 7.95
CA PHE A 470 -4.41 -24.15 7.24
C PHE A 470 -5.54 -24.99 6.65
N ALA A 471 -6.78 -24.60 6.93
CA ALA A 471 -7.93 -24.82 6.06
C ALA A 471 -8.04 -23.69 5.03
N ALA A 472 -8.70 -23.95 3.90
CA ALA A 472 -9.00 -22.94 2.89
C ALA A 472 -10.45 -22.45 3.06
N GLY A 473 -10.64 -21.13 3.16
CA GLY A 473 -11.95 -20.49 3.24
C GLY A 473 -12.46 -19.98 1.89
N ASN A 474 -13.54 -19.20 1.88
CA ASN A 474 -14.08 -18.62 0.64
C ASN A 474 -13.20 -17.49 0.10
N HIS A 475 -12.54 -16.72 0.96
CA HIS A 475 -11.64 -15.64 0.52
C HIS A 475 -10.34 -16.18 -0.11
N GLU A 476 -10.06 -17.48 0.05
CA GLU A 476 -9.01 -18.15 -0.72
C GLU A 476 -9.47 -18.61 -2.11
N ILE A 477 -10.77 -18.59 -2.43
CA ILE A 477 -11.26 -19.06 -3.73
C ILE A 477 -10.66 -18.21 -4.85
N ASP A 478 -10.57 -16.88 -4.70
CA ASP A 478 -9.93 -15.99 -5.69
C ASP A 478 -10.42 -16.25 -7.14
N PHE A 479 -11.72 -16.59 -7.31
CA PHE A 479 -12.33 -16.88 -8.60
C PHE A 479 -12.93 -15.59 -9.19
N ALA A 480 -12.21 -15.00 -10.14
CA ALA A 480 -12.51 -13.70 -10.73
C ALA A 480 -12.38 -13.77 -12.27
N PRO A 481 -13.27 -14.51 -12.98
CA PRO A 481 -13.21 -14.66 -14.42
C PRO A 481 -13.29 -13.33 -15.19
N GLU A 482 -13.93 -12.31 -14.63
CA GLU A 482 -14.08 -10.96 -15.17
C GLU A 482 -12.75 -10.22 -15.35
N ILE A 483 -11.72 -10.56 -14.56
CA ILE A 483 -10.35 -10.05 -14.71
C ILE A 483 -9.38 -11.09 -15.29
N GLY A 484 -9.91 -12.18 -15.84
CA GLY A 484 -9.13 -13.24 -16.47
C GLY A 484 -8.51 -14.26 -15.51
N GLU A 485 -9.07 -14.39 -14.30
CA GLU A 485 -8.59 -15.33 -13.26
C GLU A 485 -9.65 -16.40 -12.93
N PRO A 486 -9.85 -17.42 -13.79
CA PRO A 486 -10.91 -18.42 -13.62
C PRO A 486 -10.51 -19.62 -12.74
N HIS A 487 -9.31 -19.61 -12.15
CA HIS A 487 -8.76 -20.77 -11.45
C HIS A 487 -8.82 -20.57 -9.94
N ALA A 488 -9.73 -21.29 -9.29
CA ALA A 488 -9.93 -21.20 -7.85
C ALA A 488 -8.66 -21.58 -7.05
N PHE A 489 -8.47 -20.91 -5.90
CA PHE A 489 -7.37 -21.11 -4.95
C PHE A 489 -5.96 -20.91 -5.48
N LYS A 490 -5.82 -20.27 -6.65
CA LYS A 490 -4.52 -20.09 -7.29
C LYS A 490 -3.52 -19.35 -6.37
N PRO A 491 -3.83 -18.21 -5.73
CA PRO A 491 -2.89 -17.57 -4.81
C PRO A 491 -2.56 -18.40 -3.58
N TYR A 492 -3.58 -18.95 -2.92
CA TYR A 492 -3.44 -19.80 -1.73
C TYR A 492 -2.51 -20.99 -1.98
N MET A 493 -2.78 -21.77 -3.04
CA MET A 493 -2.00 -22.98 -3.38
C MET A 493 -0.53 -22.69 -3.73
N HIS A 494 -0.22 -21.49 -4.20
CA HIS A 494 1.17 -21.08 -4.46
C HIS A 494 1.90 -20.61 -3.20
N ARG A 495 1.19 -20.10 -2.19
CA ARG A 495 1.79 -19.46 -1.01
C ARG A 495 1.90 -20.39 0.20
N TYR A 496 0.88 -21.22 0.42
CA TYR A 496 0.73 -22.03 1.63
C TYR A 496 0.67 -23.52 1.27
N PRO A 497 1.82 -24.15 0.97
CA PRO A 497 1.87 -25.59 0.75
C PRO A 497 1.59 -26.35 2.05
N ASN A 498 1.21 -27.60 1.94
CA ASN A 498 1.09 -28.53 3.07
C ASN A 498 1.53 -29.94 2.66
N SER A 499 1.47 -30.89 3.59
CA SER A 499 1.88 -32.26 3.39
C SER A 499 0.74 -33.18 2.93
N TYR A 500 -0.26 -32.72 2.18
CA TYR A 500 -1.45 -33.51 1.83
C TYR A 500 -1.19 -34.93 1.28
N LYS A 501 -0.08 -35.11 0.55
CA LYS A 501 0.33 -36.44 0.03
C LYS A 501 0.64 -37.44 1.14
N SER A 502 1.09 -37.00 2.31
CA SER A 502 1.41 -37.88 3.45
C SER A 502 0.17 -38.50 4.09
N SER A 503 -1.01 -37.91 3.89
CA SER A 503 -2.31 -38.49 4.28
C SER A 503 -3.02 -39.20 3.12
N GLY A 504 -2.33 -39.48 2.02
CA GLY A 504 -2.94 -40.10 0.84
C GLY A 504 -3.95 -39.21 0.09
N SER A 505 -4.01 -37.90 0.38
CA SER A 505 -4.84 -36.98 -0.38
C SER A 505 -4.23 -36.66 -1.74
N ILE A 506 -5.09 -36.33 -2.70
CA ILE A 506 -4.70 -35.87 -4.04
C ILE A 506 -4.75 -34.34 -4.18
N SER A 507 -5.21 -33.61 -3.17
CA SER A 507 -5.38 -32.16 -3.19
C SER A 507 -4.84 -31.51 -1.92
N PRO A 508 -4.20 -30.33 -1.99
CA PRO A 508 -3.79 -29.59 -0.81
C PRO A 508 -4.96 -29.01 -0.01
N LEU A 509 -6.19 -29.03 -0.55
CA LEU A 509 -7.36 -28.42 0.11
C LEU A 509 -8.01 -29.32 1.18
N TRP A 510 -7.77 -30.63 1.14
CA TRP A 510 -8.22 -31.57 2.18
C TRP A 510 -7.10 -32.56 2.47
N TYR A 511 -6.76 -32.72 3.74
CA TYR A 511 -5.63 -33.52 4.20
C TYR A 511 -5.72 -33.80 5.69
N SER A 512 -4.80 -34.61 6.21
CA SER A 512 -4.71 -34.85 7.65
C SER A 512 -3.28 -34.90 8.15
N VAL A 513 -3.12 -34.58 9.43
CA VAL A 513 -1.86 -34.64 10.16
C VAL A 513 -2.10 -35.15 11.56
N ARG A 514 -1.10 -35.85 12.11
CA ARG A 514 -1.04 -36.27 13.50
C ARG A 514 0.01 -35.45 14.22
N ARG A 515 -0.34 -34.96 15.42
CA ARG A 515 0.53 -34.10 16.21
C ARG A 515 0.22 -34.21 17.70
N GLY A 516 1.22 -34.63 18.48
CA GLY A 516 0.99 -34.96 19.88
C GLY A 516 -0.08 -36.06 20.02
N PRO A 517 -1.16 -35.84 20.77
CA PRO A 517 -2.23 -36.82 20.95
C PRO A 517 -3.38 -36.65 19.93
N ALA A 518 -3.26 -35.75 18.96
CA ALA A 518 -4.34 -35.37 18.06
C ALA A 518 -4.16 -35.91 16.64
N HIS A 519 -5.26 -36.40 16.07
CA HIS A 519 -5.46 -36.65 14.64
C HIS A 519 -6.33 -35.53 14.09
N ILE A 520 -5.78 -34.72 13.20
CA ILE A 520 -6.42 -33.51 12.67
C ILE A 520 -6.76 -33.76 11.21
N ILE A 521 -8.04 -33.65 10.87
CA ILE A 521 -8.58 -33.75 9.52
C ILE A 521 -8.97 -32.36 9.06
N VAL A 522 -8.42 -31.89 7.96
CA VAL A 522 -8.77 -30.62 7.31
C VAL A 522 -9.61 -30.94 6.07
N LEU A 523 -10.80 -30.36 6.00
CA LEU A 523 -11.73 -30.49 4.88
C LEU A 523 -11.88 -29.16 4.14
N SER A 524 -12.26 -29.23 2.87
CA SER A 524 -12.53 -28.07 2.03
C SER A 524 -14.02 -27.90 1.79
N SER A 525 -14.60 -26.89 2.42
CA SER A 525 -16.00 -26.47 2.26
C SER A 525 -16.36 -26.09 0.83
N TYR A 526 -15.37 -25.71 0.01
CA TYR A 526 -15.56 -25.16 -1.34
C TYR A 526 -15.01 -26.06 -2.45
N SER A 527 -14.60 -27.29 -2.11
CA SER A 527 -14.29 -28.34 -3.08
C SER A 527 -15.44 -29.34 -3.17
N ALA A 528 -15.51 -30.13 -4.24
CA ALA A 528 -16.56 -31.12 -4.38
C ALA A 528 -16.49 -32.21 -3.30
N TYR A 529 -17.55 -32.35 -2.49
CA TYR A 529 -17.70 -33.36 -1.42
C TYR A 529 -18.90 -34.29 -1.60
N GLY A 530 -19.57 -34.24 -2.77
CA GLY A 530 -20.64 -35.16 -3.11
C GLY A 530 -20.16 -36.62 -3.12
N LYS A 531 -21.10 -37.57 -3.03
CA LYS A 531 -20.78 -39.00 -3.08
C LYS A 531 -19.93 -39.31 -4.33
N TYR A 532 -18.86 -40.09 -4.13
CA TYR A 532 -17.87 -40.47 -5.15
C TYR A 532 -16.89 -39.38 -5.59
N THR A 533 -16.93 -38.17 -5.04
CA THR A 533 -15.87 -37.18 -5.32
C THR A 533 -14.57 -37.56 -4.61
N PRO A 534 -13.41 -37.03 -5.05
CA PRO A 534 -12.14 -37.35 -4.43
C PRO A 534 -12.07 -37.03 -2.93
N GLN A 535 -12.63 -35.90 -2.48
CA GLN A 535 -12.68 -35.54 -1.05
C GLN A 535 -13.54 -36.52 -0.25
N TYR A 536 -14.71 -36.92 -0.79
CA TYR A 536 -15.61 -37.87 -0.13
C TYR A 536 -14.94 -39.24 0.05
N LEU A 537 -14.33 -39.78 -1.01
CA LEU A 537 -13.65 -41.07 -0.98
C LEU A 537 -12.42 -41.04 -0.08
N TRP A 538 -11.68 -39.93 -0.09
CA TRP A 538 -10.53 -39.75 0.80
C TRP A 538 -10.96 -39.72 2.26
N LEU A 539 -11.98 -38.94 2.63
CA LEU A 539 -12.46 -38.86 4.02
C LEU A 539 -12.98 -40.21 4.52
N GLU A 540 -13.70 -40.96 3.68
CA GLU A 540 -14.16 -42.30 4.04
C GLU A 540 -12.99 -43.22 4.42
N GLN A 541 -11.90 -43.17 3.66
CA GLN A 541 -10.71 -43.95 3.95
C GLN A 541 -9.94 -43.41 5.16
N GLU A 542 -9.86 -42.09 5.29
CA GLU A 542 -9.11 -41.44 6.35
C GLU A 542 -9.72 -41.70 7.73
N LEU A 543 -11.05 -41.68 7.85
CA LEU A 543 -11.73 -42.03 9.10
C LEU A 543 -11.47 -43.49 9.54
N LYS A 544 -11.23 -44.40 8.59
CA LYS A 544 -10.84 -45.79 8.88
C LYS A 544 -9.38 -45.90 9.35
N ASN A 545 -8.53 -44.93 8.99
CA ASN A 545 -7.12 -44.88 9.38
C ASN A 545 -6.91 -44.28 10.78
N VAL A 546 -7.93 -43.65 11.37
CA VAL A 546 -7.82 -43.06 12.71
C VAL A 546 -7.64 -44.15 13.76
N ASN A 547 -6.51 -44.12 14.47
CA ASN A 547 -6.23 -44.99 15.61
C ASN A 547 -6.34 -44.22 16.92
N ARG A 548 -7.47 -44.38 17.64
CA ARG A 548 -7.74 -43.66 18.90
C ARG A 548 -6.85 -44.09 20.07
N GLU A 549 -6.16 -45.22 19.98
CA GLU A 549 -5.16 -45.65 20.99
C GLU A 549 -3.82 -44.90 20.82
N GLU A 550 -3.53 -44.37 19.63
CA GLU A 550 -2.34 -43.56 19.35
C GLU A 550 -2.66 -42.05 19.46
N THR A 551 -3.76 -41.65 18.82
CA THR A 551 -4.24 -40.26 18.75
C THR A 551 -5.69 -40.20 19.23
N PRO A 552 -5.92 -40.13 20.55
CA PRO A 552 -7.26 -40.17 21.13
C PRO A 552 -8.11 -38.96 20.74
N TRP A 553 -7.50 -37.81 20.43
CA TRP A 553 -8.24 -36.60 20.06
C TRP A 553 -8.43 -36.52 18.55
N LEU A 554 -9.67 -36.66 18.09
CA LEU A 554 -10.03 -36.52 16.68
C LEU A 554 -10.64 -35.14 16.45
N ILE A 555 -9.93 -34.30 15.71
CA ILE A 555 -10.31 -32.90 15.43
C ILE A 555 -10.55 -32.75 13.93
N VAL A 556 -11.65 -32.10 13.56
CA VAL A 556 -11.96 -31.76 12.17
C VAL A 556 -11.95 -30.24 12.02
N ILE A 557 -11.35 -29.74 10.94
CA ILE A 557 -11.38 -28.32 10.55
C ILE A 557 -12.13 -28.23 9.23
N VAL A 558 -13.18 -27.42 9.22
CA VAL A 558 -13.90 -26.94 8.03
C VAL A 558 -13.83 -25.41 8.05
N HIS A 559 -14.20 -24.75 6.96
CA HIS A 559 -14.34 -23.29 7.02
C HIS A 559 -15.78 -22.88 7.34
N SER A 560 -16.75 -23.32 6.52
CA SER A 560 -18.18 -23.02 6.75
C SER A 560 -18.78 -23.90 7.88
N PRO A 561 -19.33 -23.31 8.95
CA PRO A 561 -19.87 -24.03 10.11
C PRO A 561 -21.17 -24.78 9.76
N TRP A 562 -21.31 -26.00 10.30
CA TRP A 562 -22.52 -26.83 10.12
C TRP A 562 -23.62 -26.51 11.12
N TYR A 563 -23.24 -26.07 12.32
CA TYR A 563 -24.13 -25.54 13.33
C TYR A 563 -23.76 -24.08 13.54
N ASN A 564 -24.64 -23.19 13.09
CA ASN A 564 -24.49 -21.74 13.16
C ASN A 564 -25.84 -21.16 13.55
N SER A 565 -25.90 -20.36 14.62
CA SER A 565 -27.10 -19.63 15.02
C SER A 565 -27.00 -18.13 14.72
N ASN A 566 -25.92 -17.67 14.11
CA ASN A 566 -25.79 -16.33 13.55
C ASN A 566 -26.62 -16.21 12.26
N ASN A 567 -27.22 -15.04 12.03
CA ASN A 567 -27.95 -14.76 10.81
C ASN A 567 -27.01 -14.61 9.61
N TYR A 568 -25.74 -14.25 9.84
CA TYR A 568 -24.69 -14.26 8.83
C TYR A 568 -24.33 -15.71 8.47
N HIS A 569 -24.37 -16.04 7.18
CA HIS A 569 -24.15 -17.39 6.64
C HIS A 569 -25.03 -18.49 7.28
N TYR A 570 -26.25 -18.14 7.69
CA TYR A 570 -27.18 -19.10 8.29
C TYR A 570 -27.49 -20.24 7.31
N MET A 571 -27.32 -21.49 7.76
CA MET A 571 -27.56 -22.72 7.00
C MET A 571 -26.65 -22.96 5.77
N GLU A 572 -25.58 -22.19 5.55
CA GLU A 572 -24.68 -22.44 4.41
C GLU A 572 -23.97 -23.79 4.47
N GLY A 573 -23.62 -24.25 5.68
CA GLY A 573 -22.96 -25.54 5.91
C GLY A 573 -23.85 -26.78 5.75
N GLU A 574 -25.16 -26.63 5.52
CA GLU A 574 -26.14 -27.73 5.52
C GLU A 574 -25.81 -28.84 4.50
N SER A 575 -25.34 -28.46 3.30
CA SER A 575 -25.00 -29.41 2.24
C SER A 575 -23.87 -30.36 2.64
N MET A 576 -22.84 -29.84 3.31
CA MET A 576 -21.73 -30.65 3.82
C MET A 576 -22.13 -31.42 5.10
N ARG A 577 -22.97 -30.82 5.97
CA ARG A 577 -23.53 -31.51 7.14
C ARG A 577 -24.29 -32.77 6.72
N ILE A 578 -25.16 -32.68 5.71
CA ILE A 578 -25.88 -33.84 5.18
C ILE A 578 -24.93 -34.93 4.67
N ALA A 579 -23.81 -34.54 4.04
CA ALA A 579 -22.84 -35.49 3.51
C ALA A 579 -22.04 -36.22 4.59
N PHE A 580 -21.64 -35.52 5.67
CA PHE A 580 -20.59 -36.02 6.57
C PHE A 580 -20.94 -36.08 8.06
N GLU A 581 -22.01 -35.43 8.54
CA GLU A 581 -22.36 -35.42 9.97
C GLU A 581 -22.52 -36.84 10.53
N SER A 582 -23.20 -37.72 9.81
CA SER A 582 -23.37 -39.12 10.23
C SER A 582 -22.04 -39.85 10.40
N TRP A 583 -21.03 -39.52 9.60
CA TRP A 583 -19.71 -40.12 9.68
C TRP A 583 -18.94 -39.59 10.89
N LEU A 584 -19.00 -38.28 11.15
CA LEU A 584 -18.32 -37.68 12.29
C LEU A 584 -18.91 -38.19 13.62
N VAL A 585 -20.24 -38.35 13.68
CA VAL A 585 -20.93 -38.96 14.83
C VAL A 585 -20.51 -40.42 15.01
N ASN A 586 -20.52 -41.22 13.93
CA ASN A 586 -20.11 -42.63 14.00
C ASN A 586 -18.64 -42.82 14.39
N SER A 587 -17.76 -41.92 13.94
CA SER A 587 -16.34 -41.90 14.30
C SER A 587 -16.06 -41.23 15.64
N LYS A 588 -17.10 -40.73 16.34
CA LYS A 588 -16.99 -40.08 17.65
C LYS A 588 -15.96 -38.95 17.63
N VAL A 589 -16.03 -38.07 16.63
CA VAL A 589 -15.17 -36.88 16.54
C VAL A 589 -15.33 -36.05 17.83
N ASP A 590 -14.23 -35.53 18.35
CA ASP A 590 -14.27 -34.75 19.60
C ASP A 590 -14.72 -33.32 19.34
N LEU A 591 -14.13 -32.69 18.32
CA LEU A 591 -14.27 -31.27 18.01
C LEU A 591 -14.31 -31.02 16.50
N VAL A 592 -15.23 -30.15 16.06
CA VAL A 592 -15.26 -29.58 14.71
C VAL A 592 -15.04 -28.07 14.85
N LEU A 593 -13.98 -27.57 14.22
CA LEU A 593 -13.60 -26.16 14.18
C LEU A 593 -14.01 -25.56 12.83
N ALA A 594 -14.62 -24.38 12.88
CA ALA A 594 -15.08 -23.62 11.72
C ALA A 594 -14.76 -22.13 11.88
N GLY A 595 -14.56 -21.44 10.75
CA GLY A 595 -14.42 -20.00 10.67
C GLY A 595 -15.69 -19.36 10.13
N HIS A 596 -15.54 -18.53 9.09
CA HIS A 596 -16.56 -18.00 8.16
C HIS A 596 -17.54 -17.00 8.77
N VAL A 597 -18.14 -17.34 9.91
CA VAL A 597 -19.01 -16.45 10.65
C VAL A 597 -18.14 -15.63 11.59
N HIS A 598 -18.22 -14.30 11.45
CA HIS A 598 -17.33 -13.36 12.14
C HIS A 598 -17.73 -13.12 13.60
N ALA A 599 -17.83 -14.19 14.37
CA ALA A 599 -18.17 -14.22 15.77
C ALA A 599 -17.74 -15.56 16.39
N TYR A 600 -17.88 -15.66 17.71
CA TYR A 600 -17.67 -16.90 18.44
C TYR A 600 -18.99 -17.61 18.71
N GLU A 601 -19.02 -18.93 18.51
CA GLU A 601 -20.13 -19.79 18.93
C GLU A 601 -19.62 -21.19 19.28
N ARG A 602 -20.13 -21.76 20.37
CA ARG A 602 -19.87 -23.13 20.82
C ARG A 602 -21.19 -23.86 20.96
N SER A 603 -21.31 -25.01 20.29
CA SER A 603 -22.47 -25.88 20.40
C SER A 603 -22.42 -26.76 21.64
N GLU A 604 -23.58 -27.26 22.03
CA GLU A 604 -23.73 -28.53 22.75
C GLU A 604 -23.43 -29.71 21.81
N ARG A 605 -23.36 -30.94 22.34
CA ARG A 605 -23.21 -32.15 21.50
C ARG A 605 -24.56 -32.57 20.92
N PHE A 606 -24.80 -32.18 19.67
CA PHE A 606 -26.04 -32.44 18.94
C PHE A 606 -25.76 -33.15 17.61
N SER A 607 -26.71 -33.97 17.18
CA SER A 607 -26.75 -34.53 15.83
C SER A 607 -28.12 -34.36 15.19
N ASN A 608 -28.13 -34.22 13.86
CA ASN A 608 -29.35 -34.16 13.06
C ASN A 608 -29.30 -35.12 11.86
N ILE A 609 -29.04 -36.39 12.19
CA ILE A 609 -28.76 -37.47 11.22
C ILE A 609 -29.91 -38.46 11.05
N LYS A 610 -31.05 -38.25 11.73
CA LYS A 610 -32.21 -39.16 11.71
C LYS A 610 -33.20 -38.86 10.59
N TYR A 611 -33.06 -37.73 9.89
CA TYR A 611 -34.00 -37.32 8.85
C TYR A 611 -33.98 -38.27 7.65
N ASN A 612 -35.17 -38.72 7.20
CA ASN A 612 -35.31 -39.61 6.04
C ASN A 612 -36.35 -39.13 5.01
N ILE A 613 -36.59 -37.82 4.94
CA ILE A 613 -37.66 -37.16 4.15
C ILE A 613 -39.07 -37.35 4.73
N THR A 614 -39.47 -38.57 5.10
CA THR A 614 -40.87 -38.90 5.44
C THR A 614 -41.17 -38.94 6.94
N ASN A 615 -40.15 -39.11 7.79
CA ASN A 615 -40.32 -39.26 9.24
C ASN A 615 -40.45 -37.94 10.00
N GLY A 616 -40.20 -36.79 9.36
CA GLY A 616 -40.22 -35.47 10.00
C GLY A 616 -39.15 -35.25 11.07
N LEU A 617 -38.16 -36.14 11.22
CA LEU A 617 -37.11 -36.05 12.25
C LEU A 617 -35.95 -35.15 11.79
N SER A 618 -36.26 -33.87 11.55
CA SER A 618 -35.32 -32.83 11.07
C SER A 618 -34.82 -31.88 12.16
N THR A 619 -35.19 -32.12 13.42
CA THR A 619 -34.74 -31.31 14.56
C THR A 619 -33.46 -31.92 15.16
N PRO A 620 -32.39 -31.13 15.36
CA PRO A 620 -31.21 -31.58 16.09
C PRO A 620 -31.58 -32.10 17.48
N VAL A 621 -30.98 -33.22 17.88
CA VAL A 621 -31.16 -33.82 19.21
C VAL A 621 -29.82 -33.99 19.90
N LYS A 622 -29.81 -33.95 21.24
CA LYS A 622 -28.61 -34.26 22.03
C LYS A 622 -28.11 -35.66 21.66
N ASP A 623 -26.81 -35.76 21.40
CA ASP A 623 -26.15 -37.01 21.02
C ASP A 623 -24.72 -37.01 21.57
N LEU A 624 -24.47 -37.89 22.54
CA LEU A 624 -23.17 -38.02 23.20
C LEU A 624 -22.03 -38.43 22.25
N ASN A 625 -22.36 -39.03 21.11
CA ASN A 625 -21.39 -39.41 20.08
C ASN A 625 -21.05 -38.26 19.13
N ALA A 626 -21.83 -37.17 19.15
CA ALA A 626 -21.57 -36.04 18.30
C ALA A 626 -20.35 -35.22 18.79
N PRO A 627 -19.62 -34.60 17.84
CA PRO A 627 -18.62 -33.61 18.20
C PRO A 627 -19.26 -32.37 18.81
N MET A 628 -18.43 -31.59 19.47
CA MET A 628 -18.74 -30.20 19.75
C MET A 628 -18.36 -29.37 18.53
N TYR A 629 -19.27 -28.52 18.05
CA TYR A 629 -19.03 -27.60 16.94
C TYR A 629 -18.65 -26.24 17.49
N ILE A 630 -17.55 -25.68 16.99
CA ILE A 630 -17.04 -24.38 17.39
C ILE A 630 -16.82 -23.52 16.16
N THR A 631 -17.44 -22.35 16.18
CA THR A 631 -17.22 -21.25 15.25
C THR A 631 -16.25 -20.27 15.89
N ILE A 632 -15.13 -20.01 15.22
CA ILE A 632 -14.01 -19.16 15.67
C ILE A 632 -13.51 -18.28 14.50
N GLY A 633 -14.45 -17.73 13.73
CA GLY A 633 -14.19 -16.81 12.60
C GLY A 633 -14.04 -15.35 13.04
N ASP A 634 -13.74 -15.12 14.31
CA ASP A 634 -13.66 -13.82 14.97
C ASP A 634 -12.23 -13.24 14.99
N GLY A 635 -11.40 -13.59 14.00
CA GLY A 635 -10.00 -13.19 13.96
C GLY A 635 -9.77 -11.68 13.78
N GLY A 636 -10.75 -10.95 13.23
CA GLY A 636 -10.69 -9.50 13.10
C GLY A 636 -10.56 -8.99 11.67
N ASN A 637 -11.10 -9.72 10.69
CA ASN A 637 -11.06 -9.33 9.28
C ASN A 637 -11.74 -7.98 8.96
N ILE A 638 -11.65 -7.59 7.68
CA ILE A 638 -12.10 -6.29 7.19
C ILE A 638 -13.62 -6.13 7.09
N GLU A 639 -14.38 -7.24 6.99
CA GLU A 639 -15.84 -7.20 6.89
C GLU A 639 -16.49 -6.85 8.25
N GLY A 640 -15.78 -7.07 9.35
CA GLY A 640 -16.22 -6.73 10.70
C GLY A 640 -16.94 -7.85 11.43
N ILE A 641 -17.49 -7.55 12.61
CA ILE A 641 -18.09 -8.54 13.51
C ILE A 641 -19.56 -8.85 13.13
N ALA A 642 -19.93 -10.13 13.13
CA ALA A 642 -21.29 -10.61 12.89
C ALA A 642 -22.10 -10.61 14.21
N ASN A 643 -22.78 -9.51 14.52
CA ASN A 643 -23.49 -9.32 15.79
C ASN A 643 -24.99 -9.71 15.80
N SER A 644 -25.48 -10.31 14.72
CA SER A 644 -26.89 -10.62 14.53
C SER A 644 -27.14 -12.13 14.68
N TYR A 645 -27.81 -12.53 15.77
CA TYR A 645 -28.14 -13.94 16.02
C TYR A 645 -29.64 -14.23 15.84
N THR A 646 -29.96 -15.48 15.54
CA THR A 646 -31.32 -16.02 15.64
C THR A 646 -31.82 -15.94 17.09
N ASP A 647 -33.09 -15.58 17.25
CA ASP A 647 -33.75 -15.44 18.56
C ASP A 647 -35.05 -16.28 18.59
N PRO A 648 -35.28 -17.10 19.63
CA PRO A 648 -34.42 -17.33 20.79
C PRO A 648 -33.14 -18.12 20.43
N GLN A 649 -32.18 -18.14 21.36
CA GLN A 649 -31.01 -19.02 21.25
C GLN A 649 -31.46 -20.48 21.06
N PRO A 650 -31.08 -21.15 19.96
CA PRO A 650 -31.49 -22.53 19.74
C PRO A 650 -30.79 -23.45 20.73
N SER A 651 -31.46 -24.53 21.12
CA SER A 651 -30.99 -25.44 22.17
C SER A 651 -29.67 -26.16 21.87
N TYR A 652 -29.22 -26.18 20.60
CA TYR A 652 -27.92 -26.72 20.22
C TYR A 652 -26.76 -25.74 20.49
N SER A 653 -27.04 -24.44 20.67
CA SER A 653 -26.03 -23.41 20.91
C SER A 653 -25.83 -23.24 22.41
N ALA A 654 -24.63 -23.56 22.91
CA ALA A 654 -24.31 -23.48 24.34
C ALA A 654 -23.85 -22.06 24.73
N TYR A 655 -22.96 -21.49 23.94
CA TYR A 655 -22.44 -20.13 24.12
C TYR A 655 -22.29 -19.45 22.75
N ARG A 656 -22.57 -18.16 22.67
CA ARG A 656 -22.37 -17.36 21.44
C ARG A 656 -22.13 -15.90 21.80
N GLU A 657 -21.14 -15.29 21.18
CA GLU A 657 -20.80 -13.88 21.40
C GLU A 657 -20.11 -13.25 20.18
N ALA A 658 -20.51 -12.03 19.86
CA ALA A 658 -19.90 -11.23 18.80
C ALA A 658 -18.81 -10.31 19.39
N SER A 659 -17.63 -10.90 19.62
CA SER A 659 -16.39 -10.22 19.99
C SER A 659 -15.25 -10.80 19.15
N PHE A 660 -14.22 -10.00 18.85
CA PHE A 660 -13.01 -10.53 18.21
C PHE A 660 -12.14 -11.28 19.23
N GLY A 661 -11.41 -12.28 18.78
CA GLY A 661 -10.65 -13.12 19.67
C GLY A 661 -9.92 -14.27 19.00
N HIS A 662 -9.38 -15.14 19.85
CA HIS A 662 -8.78 -16.42 19.47
C HIS A 662 -9.05 -17.44 20.57
N ALA A 663 -8.74 -18.71 20.32
CA ALA A 663 -8.88 -19.75 21.32
C ALA A 663 -7.60 -20.58 21.52
N LEU A 664 -7.56 -21.27 22.66
CA LEU A 664 -6.55 -22.26 22.98
C LEU A 664 -7.22 -23.60 23.28
N LEU A 665 -6.63 -24.67 22.76
CA LEU A 665 -6.97 -26.05 23.10
C LEU A 665 -5.76 -26.69 23.79
N GLU A 666 -5.81 -26.76 25.11
CA GLU A 666 -4.79 -27.38 25.96
C GLU A 666 -5.15 -28.85 26.25
N ILE A 667 -4.68 -29.75 25.38
CA ILE A 667 -4.84 -31.20 25.58
C ILE A 667 -3.91 -31.64 26.71
N LYS A 668 -4.48 -32.23 27.77
CA LYS A 668 -3.73 -32.66 28.95
C LYS A 668 -3.27 -34.10 28.85
N ASN A 669 -4.14 -34.98 28.36
CA ASN A 669 -3.91 -36.43 28.22
C ASN A 669 -5.00 -37.02 27.31
N LYS A 670 -5.15 -38.35 27.27
CA LYS A 670 -6.15 -39.01 26.41
C LYS A 670 -7.61 -38.78 26.80
N THR A 671 -7.91 -38.24 27.99
CA THR A 671 -9.29 -38.05 28.47
C THR A 671 -9.71 -36.60 28.61
N HIS A 672 -8.79 -35.67 28.90
CA HIS A 672 -9.11 -34.27 29.19
C HIS A 672 -8.37 -33.28 28.27
N ALA A 673 -9.11 -32.31 27.75
CA ALA A 673 -8.57 -31.13 27.10
C ALA A 673 -9.31 -29.89 27.56
N LEU A 674 -8.60 -28.83 27.89
CA LEU A 674 -9.22 -27.55 28.26
C LEU A 674 -9.30 -26.68 27.01
N TYR A 675 -10.51 -26.25 26.66
CA TYR A 675 -10.75 -25.25 25.63
C TYR A 675 -11.04 -23.91 26.31
N THR A 676 -10.40 -22.84 25.86
CA THR A 676 -10.62 -21.46 26.33
C THR A 676 -10.66 -20.51 25.16
N TRP A 677 -11.69 -19.65 25.12
CA TRP A 677 -11.79 -18.55 24.16
C TRP A 677 -11.48 -17.22 24.85
N HIS A 678 -10.72 -16.38 24.15
CA HIS A 678 -10.08 -15.17 24.66
C HIS A 678 -10.43 -13.98 23.78
N ARG A 679 -11.12 -13.00 24.34
CA ARG A 679 -11.55 -11.79 23.61
C ARG A 679 -10.43 -10.76 23.57
N ASN A 680 -10.35 -9.99 22.49
CA ASN A 680 -9.33 -8.95 22.34
C ASN A 680 -9.43 -7.83 23.38
N GLN A 681 -10.64 -7.51 23.85
CA GLN A 681 -10.85 -6.46 24.85
C GLN A 681 -10.44 -6.85 26.29
N ASP A 682 -10.27 -8.14 26.56
CA ASP A 682 -9.83 -8.61 27.86
C ASP A 682 -8.30 -8.69 27.93
N ASN A 683 -7.74 -8.83 29.13
CA ASN A 683 -6.32 -9.17 29.25
C ASN A 683 -6.13 -10.66 28.91
N GLU A 684 -4.99 -11.02 28.31
CA GLU A 684 -4.71 -12.38 27.82
C GLU A 684 -5.04 -13.53 28.79
N PRO A 685 -4.76 -13.44 30.11
CA PRO A 685 -5.10 -14.54 31.01
C PRO A 685 -6.61 -14.80 31.21
N VAL A 686 -7.48 -13.93 30.70
CA VAL A 686 -8.93 -13.97 30.92
C VAL A 686 -9.62 -14.72 29.78
N ALA A 687 -10.08 -15.93 30.09
CA ALA A 687 -10.97 -16.68 29.20
C ALA A 687 -12.42 -16.20 29.39
N ALA A 688 -13.05 -15.75 28.31
CA ALA A 688 -14.45 -15.32 28.31
C ALA A 688 -15.43 -16.51 28.28
N ASP A 689 -15.05 -17.57 27.57
CA ASP A 689 -15.70 -18.87 27.63
C ASP A 689 -14.64 -19.96 27.84
N SER A 690 -14.97 -20.98 28.62
CA SER A 690 -14.06 -22.07 28.93
C SER A 690 -14.82 -23.36 29.20
N ILE A 691 -14.30 -24.47 28.68
CA ILE A 691 -14.90 -25.79 28.88
C ILE A 691 -13.84 -26.88 28.97
N MET A 692 -14.06 -27.84 29.88
CA MET A 692 -13.28 -29.07 29.91
C MET A 692 -13.92 -30.08 28.97
N LEU A 693 -13.24 -30.39 27.88
CA LEU A 693 -13.67 -31.41 26.94
C LEU A 693 -13.28 -32.79 27.48
N TYR A 694 -14.25 -33.72 27.47
CA TYR A 694 -14.02 -35.13 27.75
C TYR A 694 -13.97 -35.94 26.46
N ASN A 695 -12.89 -36.71 26.29
CA ASN A 695 -12.62 -37.47 25.08
C ASN A 695 -13.73 -38.48 24.75
N ARG A 696 -14.25 -38.45 23.53
CA ARG A 696 -15.38 -39.28 23.10
C ARG A 696 -15.07 -40.77 22.97
N TYR A 697 -13.80 -41.16 22.93
CA TYR A 697 -13.40 -42.56 22.88
C TYR A 697 -13.01 -43.09 24.27
N ASN A 698 -12.20 -42.36 25.02
CA ASN A 698 -11.66 -42.82 26.31
C ASN A 698 -12.50 -42.43 27.54
N LEU A 699 -13.39 -41.43 27.46
CA LEU A 699 -14.23 -40.98 28.58
C LEU A 699 -15.56 -40.38 28.08
N GLN A 700 -16.55 -41.25 27.83
CA GLN A 700 -17.90 -40.84 27.47
C GLN A 700 -18.71 -40.52 28.73
N THR A 701 -18.67 -39.26 29.15
CA THR A 701 -19.57 -38.71 30.17
C THR A 701 -20.43 -37.62 29.54
N ASP A 702 -21.66 -37.49 30.06
CA ASP A 702 -22.43 -36.24 29.93
C ASP A 702 -21.65 -35.15 30.69
N GLU A 703 -21.52 -33.98 30.07
CA GLU A 703 -20.91 -32.77 30.65
C GLU A 703 -21.78 -32.19 31.77
#